data_AF-A0A4S4BRD7-F1
#
_entry.id   AF-A0A4S4BRD7-F1
#
_cell.length_a   1.000
_cell.length_b   1.000
_cell.length_c   1.000
_cell.angle_alpha   90.00
_cell.angle_beta   90.00
_cell.angle_gamma   90.00
#
_symmetry.space_group_name_H-M   'P 1'
#
loop_
_entity.id
_entity.type
_entity.pdbx_description
1 polymer ?
#
loop_
_entity_poly.entity_id
_entity_poly.type
_entity_poly.pdbx_seq_one_letter_code
_entity_poly.pdbx_strand_id
1 'polypeptide(L)'
;MKKLSIRLIRLLIAAALFVAPFGVAVPETNAAGTVTAYSAPAGAPRSYDFTVDAGGSSIDLYGDNNGWGQTVSYGYFDMTGSVTVAVTVNFSFSSYKLAPASLGLTSTRSGNTIQFTLNGPTNVSLILDGDYQGRTLHLFASAPDPSVPSPTDPNVIYIGPGYYDYSSTPTTTITVGSGKTLYIAGGAFLNGHIEVRGASNVAIRGRGIVSMAYTSTYLNQPISVLSSTNVQMSGIIVDRRIGSWSSLIDNSSQVSVSDYKVVSPTYASTDGLNLVNSHDVTIDRSFFRTADDCIAIKGVVTPGYNASDNPANGAPNYNITIQNSQFWSDANDVWALGAETQAAYYENIRYINNDVLYSFDDRDNHGVIQDRAVMDITALNGTQFRNILYQDIRVEQSVRLVNLSFADSFWFGSLPGNQSYPGLISGITFRNITAEGTGSNEIRLWGWDQGKPVSDVLFENVSVNGQYLTDLGAKPFNVNGFVKNVAVRRSTDPVDAYIGGLDFSSVQGYKQWSYLEWNGTGYQSMTWSAADNKWKGTGSYIGMWGPNFIHPENNDAVKAWQAPSAGTIQIKGTAAKWDAGGGDGVRIKIMKNNTQLWPATGWQAIAATDRLGVQFGIIENVAVGDFIYIVVNKNGTDSYDTTVLDAMITYKPVYNASTDFLSYQGGWNWNYLQGNAASYTSMSWNATDRTWRGTNTWNLIHDGGLMHPDADDTVRAWTAPVSGTISVTGTARKQDTNGGDGVRFKILKNTAQLWPASGWQTIAFNDATGVSHALTVSVTAGDVLYFVLNKNASNSFDTTYWSPTITYS
;
A
#
# COMPACT_ATOMS: atom_id res chain seq x y z
N MET A 1 -45.55 39.07 -36.84
CA MET A 1 -46.03 38.47 -35.57
C MET A 1 -44.96 37.51 -35.05
N LYS A 2 -44.38 37.83 -33.88
CA LYS A 2 -43.61 37.00 -32.90
C LYS A 2 -42.74 35.86 -33.48
N LYS A 3 -41.40 35.82 -33.31
CA LYS A 3 -40.65 35.87 -32.05
C LYS A 3 -39.17 36.32 -32.24
N LEU A 4 -38.78 37.31 -31.43
CA LEU A 4 -37.42 37.58 -30.87
C LEU A 4 -37.00 36.41 -29.95
N SER A 5 -35.77 36.15 -29.49
CA SER A 5 -34.45 36.81 -29.53
C SER A 5 -33.38 35.84 -28.99
N ILE A 6 -32.14 36.14 -29.32
CA ILE A 6 -30.85 35.49 -29.00
C ILE A 6 -30.40 35.70 -27.52
N ARG A 7 -29.66 34.71 -26.94
CA ARG A 7 -28.33 34.77 -26.25
C ARG A 7 -28.19 34.00 -24.91
N LEU A 8 -27.15 33.14 -24.88
CA LEU A 8 -26.21 32.76 -23.81
C LEU A 8 -26.74 32.38 -22.40
N ILE A 9 -26.34 31.21 -21.88
CA ILE A 9 -25.72 31.03 -20.54
C ILE A 9 -25.12 29.60 -20.40
N ARG A 10 -23.81 29.59 -20.14
CA ARG A 10 -22.95 28.68 -19.35
C ARG A 10 -23.47 27.26 -19.02
N LEU A 11 -22.78 26.26 -19.56
CA LEU A 11 -22.81 24.88 -19.08
C LEU A 11 -21.91 24.77 -17.83
N LEU A 12 -22.50 24.87 -16.64
CA LEU A 12 -21.91 24.40 -15.40
C LEU A 12 -22.14 22.88 -15.34
N ILE A 13 -21.16 22.09 -15.77
CA ILE A 13 -21.11 20.68 -15.39
C ILE A 13 -20.51 20.67 -13.99
N ALA A 14 -21.40 20.70 -12.99
CA ALA A 14 -21.04 20.21 -11.67
C ALA A 14 -20.71 18.73 -11.82
N ALA A 15 -19.46 18.36 -11.58
CA ALA A 15 -19.06 16.99 -11.34
C ALA A 15 -19.71 16.54 -10.03
N ALA A 16 -20.98 16.13 -10.11
CA ALA A 16 -21.55 15.26 -9.11
C ALA A 16 -20.73 13.97 -9.17
N LEU A 17 -19.90 13.75 -8.14
CA LEU A 17 -19.42 12.40 -7.85
C LEU A 17 -20.66 11.50 -7.85
N PHE A 18 -20.73 10.58 -8.80
CA PHE A 18 -21.46 9.35 -8.60
C PHE A 18 -20.74 8.59 -7.47
N VAL A 19 -20.98 9.01 -6.23
CA VAL A 19 -21.16 8.03 -5.18
C VAL A 19 -22.42 7.32 -5.62
N ALA A 20 -22.28 6.15 -6.25
CA ALA A 20 -23.41 5.25 -6.31
C ALA A 20 -23.86 5.10 -4.84
N PRO A 21 -25.06 5.56 -4.46
CA PRO A 21 -25.60 5.05 -3.22
C PRO A 21 -25.60 3.54 -3.43
N PHE A 22 -25.06 2.79 -2.47
CA PHE A 22 -25.47 1.41 -2.31
C PHE A 22 -26.99 1.50 -2.21
N GLY A 23 -27.66 1.34 -3.35
CA GLY A 23 -29.09 1.12 -3.38
C GLY A 23 -29.26 -0.04 -2.45
N VAL A 24 -30.02 0.18 -1.38
CA VAL A 24 -30.63 -0.93 -0.66
C VAL A 24 -31.38 -1.68 -1.75
N ALA A 25 -30.76 -2.74 -2.27
CA ALA A 25 -31.43 -3.68 -3.12
C ALA A 25 -32.60 -4.14 -2.26
N VAL A 26 -33.81 -3.78 -2.69
CA VAL A 26 -35.00 -4.48 -2.23
C VAL A 26 -34.65 -5.96 -2.42
N PRO A 27 -34.66 -6.80 -1.37
CA PRO A 27 -34.26 -8.18 -1.54
C PRO A 27 -35.23 -8.79 -2.54
N GLU A 28 -34.76 -9.05 -3.76
CA GLU A 28 -35.40 -10.05 -4.60
C GLU A 28 -35.44 -11.30 -3.73
N THR A 29 -36.64 -11.83 -3.50
CA THR A 29 -36.81 -13.08 -2.77
C THR A 29 -36.06 -14.15 -3.54
N ASN A 30 -34.82 -14.43 -3.15
CA ASN A 30 -34.03 -15.51 -3.72
C ASN A 30 -34.85 -16.79 -3.63
N ALA A 31 -34.88 -17.56 -4.71
CA ALA A 31 -35.57 -18.85 -4.72
C ALA A 31 -35.07 -19.72 -3.57
N ALA A 32 -35.97 -20.51 -2.98
CA ALA A 32 -35.62 -21.48 -1.97
C ALA A 32 -34.51 -22.42 -2.49
N GLY A 33 -33.45 -22.54 -1.71
CA GLY A 33 -32.24 -23.27 -2.05
C GLY A 33 -32.32 -24.77 -1.79
N THR A 34 -31.42 -25.53 -2.41
CA THR A 34 -31.19 -26.95 -2.09
C THR A 34 -29.90 -27.12 -1.31
N VAL A 35 -29.82 -28.15 -0.46
CA VAL A 35 -28.60 -28.53 0.27
C VAL A 35 -28.19 -29.95 -0.13
N THR A 36 -26.90 -30.16 -0.33
CA THR A 36 -26.28 -31.49 -0.41
C THR A 36 -25.34 -31.66 0.78
N ALA A 37 -25.75 -32.50 1.72
CA ALA A 37 -24.97 -32.86 2.90
C ALA A 37 -24.12 -34.10 2.63
N TYR A 38 -22.95 -34.16 3.23
CA TYR A 38 -22.00 -35.26 3.09
C TYR A 38 -21.81 -35.94 4.45
N SER A 39 -22.10 -37.24 4.52
CA SER A 39 -21.91 -38.01 5.76
C SER A 39 -20.43 -38.21 6.06
N ALA A 40 -20.04 -38.03 7.31
CA ALA A 40 -18.70 -38.35 7.74
C ALA A 40 -18.50 -39.87 7.82
N PRO A 41 -17.39 -40.40 7.28
CA PRO A 41 -17.15 -41.83 7.31
C PRO A 41 -16.77 -42.28 8.72
N ALA A 42 -17.08 -43.54 9.06
CA ALA A 42 -16.65 -44.14 10.32
C ALA A 42 -15.12 -44.09 10.43
N GLY A 43 -14.61 -43.66 11.59
CA GLY A 43 -13.18 -43.48 11.86
C GLY A 43 -12.66 -42.06 11.66
N ALA A 44 -13.40 -41.19 10.95
CA ALA A 44 -13.03 -39.77 10.87
C ALA A 44 -13.17 -39.08 12.24
N PRO A 45 -12.33 -38.09 12.57
CA PRO A 45 -12.46 -37.31 13.79
C PRO A 45 -13.73 -36.46 13.76
N ARG A 46 -14.55 -36.57 14.81
CA ARG A 46 -15.87 -35.94 14.93
C ARG A 46 -15.89 -34.89 16.02
N SER A 47 -16.69 -33.85 15.82
CA SER A 47 -17.11 -32.93 16.88
C SER A 47 -18.60 -33.08 17.15
N TYR A 48 -18.99 -32.93 18.41
CA TYR A 48 -20.37 -32.94 18.88
C TYR A 48 -20.69 -31.70 19.74
N ASP A 49 -19.83 -30.70 19.71
CA ASP A 49 -20.00 -29.44 20.44
C ASP A 49 -21.18 -28.62 19.90
N PHE A 50 -21.51 -28.85 18.62
CA PHE A 50 -22.61 -28.21 17.91
C PHE A 50 -23.44 -29.24 17.15
N THR A 51 -24.70 -28.93 16.92
CA THR A 51 -25.60 -29.65 16.00
C THR A 51 -26.04 -28.68 14.92
N VAL A 52 -25.89 -29.03 13.64
CA VAL A 52 -26.16 -28.12 12.53
C VAL A 52 -27.19 -28.72 11.58
N ASP A 53 -28.23 -27.94 11.29
CA ASP A 53 -29.19 -28.18 10.21
C ASP A 53 -29.03 -27.09 9.15
N ALA A 54 -28.96 -27.49 7.89
CA ALA A 54 -28.98 -26.59 6.75
C ALA A 54 -30.09 -27.03 5.78
N GLY A 55 -31.10 -26.19 5.60
CA GLY A 55 -32.22 -26.49 4.70
C GLY A 55 -32.96 -27.79 5.02
N GLY A 56 -33.03 -28.19 6.31
CA GLY A 56 -33.63 -29.45 6.74
C GLY A 56 -32.71 -30.68 6.63
N SER A 57 -31.44 -30.48 6.26
CA SER A 57 -30.42 -31.54 6.23
C SER A 57 -29.47 -31.42 7.42
N SER A 58 -29.28 -32.51 8.17
CA SER A 58 -28.26 -32.58 9.21
C SER A 58 -26.86 -32.53 8.61
N ILE A 59 -26.01 -31.64 9.12
CA ILE A 59 -24.61 -31.49 8.68
C ILE A 59 -23.68 -32.13 9.71
N ASP A 60 -22.88 -33.06 9.22
CA ASP A 60 -21.91 -33.78 10.00
C ASP A 60 -20.67 -32.90 10.30
N LEU A 61 -20.26 -32.83 11.58
CA LEU A 61 -19.13 -32.00 12.03
C LEU A 61 -17.86 -32.79 12.37
N TYR A 62 -16.74 -32.29 11.88
CA TYR A 62 -15.39 -32.75 12.19
C TYR A 62 -14.78 -31.88 13.28
N GLY A 63 -13.72 -32.37 13.93
CA GLY A 63 -13.10 -31.66 15.04
C GLY A 63 -11.60 -31.90 15.19
N ASP A 64 -10.88 -30.80 15.43
CA ASP A 64 -9.49 -30.81 15.89
C ASP A 64 -9.30 -29.86 17.08
N ASN A 65 -8.19 -29.97 17.82
CA ASN A 65 -7.95 -29.15 18.99
C ASN A 65 -6.91 -28.07 18.71
N ASN A 66 -7.19 -26.84 19.15
CA ASN A 66 -6.24 -25.74 19.05
C ASN A 66 -5.14 -25.80 20.13
N GLY A 67 -4.22 -24.84 20.11
CA GLY A 67 -3.14 -24.73 21.08
C GLY A 67 -3.57 -24.60 22.54
N TRP A 68 -4.81 -24.26 22.83
CA TRP A 68 -5.38 -24.18 24.19
C TRP A 68 -6.18 -25.42 24.58
N GLY A 69 -6.16 -26.48 23.75
CA GLY A 69 -6.90 -27.71 23.97
C GLY A 69 -8.41 -27.56 23.77
N GLN A 70 -8.87 -26.50 23.12
CA GLN A 70 -10.27 -26.26 22.80
C GLN A 70 -10.60 -26.80 21.41
N THR A 71 -11.79 -27.36 21.26
CA THR A 71 -12.23 -27.97 20.02
C THR A 71 -12.63 -26.92 18.98
N VAL A 72 -11.97 -26.99 17.83
CA VAL A 72 -12.33 -26.29 16.61
C VAL A 72 -13.19 -27.23 15.77
N SER A 73 -14.48 -26.93 15.70
CA SER A 73 -15.45 -27.71 14.95
C SER A 73 -15.58 -27.18 13.53
N TYR A 74 -15.73 -28.04 12.54
CA TYR A 74 -16.04 -27.61 11.19
C TYR A 74 -16.96 -28.57 10.44
N GLY A 75 -17.79 -28.03 9.55
CA GLY A 75 -18.71 -28.77 8.71
C GLY A 75 -18.82 -28.15 7.32
N TYR A 76 -19.23 -28.94 6.34
CA TYR A 76 -19.34 -28.48 4.95
C TYR A 76 -20.53 -29.11 4.25
N PHE A 77 -21.07 -28.38 3.27
CA PHE A 77 -22.17 -28.81 2.42
C PHE A 77 -22.18 -27.98 1.14
N ASP A 78 -22.80 -28.50 0.09
CA ASP A 78 -23.08 -27.69 -1.10
C ASP A 78 -24.48 -27.08 -1.01
N MET A 79 -24.65 -25.88 -1.55
CA MET A 79 -25.94 -25.20 -1.62
C MET A 79 -26.18 -24.42 -2.91
N THR A 80 -27.45 -24.30 -3.26
CA THR A 80 -27.97 -23.34 -4.26
C THR A 80 -28.95 -22.40 -3.58
N GLY A 81 -29.26 -21.25 -4.20
CA GLY A 81 -30.31 -20.34 -3.72
C GLY A 81 -30.15 -19.89 -2.27
N SER A 82 -31.27 -19.63 -1.60
CA SER A 82 -31.32 -19.22 -0.20
C SER A 82 -31.56 -20.41 0.74
N VAL A 83 -30.68 -20.62 1.73
CA VAL A 83 -30.76 -21.72 2.69
C VAL A 83 -30.76 -21.18 4.12
N THR A 84 -31.74 -21.62 4.90
CA THR A 84 -31.79 -21.40 6.35
C THR A 84 -30.85 -22.38 7.05
N VAL A 85 -29.99 -21.85 7.91
CA VAL A 85 -29.06 -22.62 8.75
C VAL A 85 -29.45 -22.45 10.21
N ALA A 86 -29.53 -23.55 10.95
CA ALA A 86 -29.75 -23.58 12.39
C ALA A 86 -28.59 -24.31 13.08
N VAL A 87 -27.94 -23.63 14.02
CA VAL A 87 -26.83 -24.15 14.84
C VAL A 87 -27.29 -24.23 16.29
N THR A 88 -27.38 -25.44 16.83
CA THR A 88 -27.64 -25.66 18.26
C THR A 88 -26.32 -25.90 18.98
N VAL A 89 -26.01 -25.04 19.96
CA VAL A 89 -24.82 -25.17 20.81
C VAL A 89 -25.11 -26.15 21.94
N ASN A 90 -24.29 -27.20 22.08
CA ASN A 90 -24.52 -28.30 23.04
C ASN A 90 -23.89 -28.05 24.42
N PHE A 91 -23.45 -26.82 24.68
CA PHE A 91 -22.89 -26.35 25.95
C PHE A 91 -23.38 -24.93 26.26
N SER A 92 -23.05 -24.43 27.46
CA SER A 92 -23.48 -23.10 27.90
C SER A 92 -22.70 -21.98 27.19
N PHE A 93 -23.41 -20.95 26.74
CA PHE A 93 -22.82 -19.73 26.20
C PHE A 93 -23.73 -18.53 26.49
N SER A 94 -23.15 -17.34 26.61
CA SER A 94 -23.87 -16.11 26.95
C SER A 94 -24.16 -15.26 25.72
N SER A 95 -23.20 -15.14 24.81
CA SER A 95 -23.26 -14.30 23.62
C SER A 95 -22.60 -15.00 22.42
N TYR A 96 -22.88 -14.50 21.22
CA TYR A 96 -22.33 -15.06 19.99
C TYR A 96 -22.10 -13.99 18.92
N LYS A 97 -21.22 -14.31 17.98
CA LYS A 97 -20.92 -13.52 16.78
C LYS A 97 -20.85 -14.46 15.57
N LEU A 98 -21.48 -14.05 14.47
CA LEU A 98 -21.26 -14.64 13.15
C LEU A 98 -20.21 -13.82 12.41
N ALA A 99 -19.23 -14.49 11.82
CA ALA A 99 -18.11 -13.88 11.12
C ALA A 99 -17.94 -14.47 9.70
N PRO A 100 -17.46 -13.67 8.72
CA PRO A 100 -17.13 -12.26 8.87
C PRO A 100 -18.38 -11.36 8.93
N ALA A 101 -18.27 -10.25 9.65
CA ALA A 101 -19.28 -9.20 9.77
C ALA A 101 -19.61 -8.57 8.41
N SER A 102 -18.67 -8.60 7.46
CA SER A 102 -18.85 -8.15 6.08
C SER A 102 -19.94 -8.90 5.31
N LEU A 103 -20.34 -10.10 5.75
CA LEU A 103 -21.50 -10.80 5.19
C LEU A 103 -22.84 -10.15 5.56
N GLY A 104 -22.87 -9.27 6.58
CA GLY A 104 -24.08 -8.58 7.00
C GLY A 104 -25.20 -9.53 7.47
N LEU A 105 -24.85 -10.74 7.93
CA LEU A 105 -25.83 -11.74 8.32
C LEU A 105 -26.62 -11.31 9.55
N THR A 106 -27.94 -11.29 9.43
CA THR A 106 -28.84 -11.20 10.58
C THR A 106 -29.15 -12.60 11.11
N SER A 107 -29.30 -12.72 12.42
CA SER A 107 -29.61 -13.99 13.06
C SER A 107 -30.62 -13.83 14.20
N THR A 108 -31.27 -14.93 14.56
CA THR A 108 -32.15 -15.02 15.73
C THR A 108 -31.70 -16.15 16.63
N ARG A 109 -31.75 -15.94 17.94
CA ARG A 109 -31.47 -16.98 18.94
C ARG A 109 -32.75 -17.40 19.67
N SER A 110 -33.00 -18.70 19.75
CA SER A 110 -34.03 -19.31 20.59
C SER A 110 -33.38 -20.36 21.47
N GLY A 111 -33.28 -20.09 22.78
CA GLY A 111 -32.51 -20.94 23.70
C GLY A 111 -31.05 -21.08 23.25
N ASN A 112 -30.62 -22.30 22.95
CA ASN A 112 -29.26 -22.60 22.48
C ASN A 112 -29.12 -22.67 20.95
N THR A 113 -30.21 -22.43 20.21
CA THR A 113 -30.20 -22.50 18.74
C THR A 113 -30.10 -21.11 18.14
N ILE A 114 -29.10 -20.92 17.29
CA ILE A 114 -28.86 -19.71 16.51
C ILE A 114 -29.25 -20.01 15.07
N GLN A 115 -30.11 -19.18 14.49
CA GLN A 115 -30.63 -19.35 13.15
C GLN A 115 -30.30 -18.13 12.28
N PHE A 116 -29.84 -18.36 11.06
CA PHE A 116 -29.57 -17.34 10.05
C PHE A 116 -29.83 -17.88 8.65
N THR A 117 -29.80 -17.01 7.64
CA THR A 117 -30.03 -17.38 6.23
C THR A 117 -28.81 -17.06 5.39
N LEU A 118 -28.35 -18.03 4.61
CA LEU A 118 -27.34 -17.85 3.57
C LEU A 118 -28.04 -17.63 2.24
N ASN A 119 -27.68 -16.56 1.53
CA ASN A 119 -28.24 -16.24 0.21
C ASN A 119 -27.43 -16.83 -0.97
N GLY A 120 -26.41 -17.62 -0.66
CA GLY A 120 -25.53 -18.26 -1.62
C GLY A 120 -24.32 -18.89 -0.92
N PRO A 121 -23.46 -19.60 -1.67
CA PRO A 121 -22.23 -20.19 -1.15
C PRO A 121 -21.34 -19.15 -0.46
N THR A 122 -20.98 -19.42 0.79
CA THR A 122 -20.08 -18.61 1.61
C THR A 122 -19.60 -19.42 2.82
N ASN A 123 -18.47 -19.00 3.41
CA ASN A 123 -17.98 -19.54 4.67
C ASN A 123 -18.46 -18.66 5.83
N VAL A 124 -18.88 -19.28 6.93
CA VAL A 124 -19.31 -18.58 8.16
C VAL A 124 -18.66 -19.22 9.37
N SER A 125 -18.15 -18.39 10.27
CA SER A 125 -17.65 -18.81 11.57
C SER A 125 -18.56 -18.34 12.69
N LEU A 126 -18.78 -19.20 13.69
CA LEU A 126 -19.49 -18.89 14.93
C LEU A 126 -18.48 -18.80 16.07
N ILE A 127 -18.41 -17.61 16.68
CA ILE A 127 -17.58 -17.29 17.82
C ILE A 127 -18.51 -17.08 19.01
N LEU A 128 -18.23 -17.73 20.14
CA LEU A 128 -19.03 -17.63 21.35
C LEU A 128 -18.30 -16.77 22.39
N ASP A 129 -19.06 -15.98 23.14
CA ASP A 129 -18.57 -15.24 24.30
C ASP A 129 -17.38 -14.29 24.06
N GLY A 130 -17.12 -13.94 22.80
CA GLY A 130 -15.94 -13.15 22.41
C GLY A 130 -14.62 -13.92 22.56
N ASP A 131 -14.66 -15.23 22.77
CA ASP A 131 -13.50 -16.09 22.96
C ASP A 131 -13.06 -16.73 21.64
N TYR A 132 -12.02 -16.16 21.04
CA TYR A 132 -11.41 -16.67 19.81
C TYR A 132 -10.49 -17.88 20.09
N GLN A 133 -10.01 -18.05 21.32
CA GLN A 133 -9.16 -19.19 21.70
C GLN A 133 -10.00 -20.39 22.20
N GLY A 134 -11.31 -20.16 22.37
CA GLY A 134 -12.30 -21.12 22.82
C GLY A 134 -12.80 -22.08 21.74
N ARG A 135 -13.90 -22.76 22.11
CA ARG A 135 -14.64 -23.65 21.20
C ARG A 135 -15.33 -22.83 20.12
N THR A 136 -15.15 -23.23 18.88
CA THR A 136 -15.57 -22.46 17.69
C THR A 136 -16.14 -23.40 16.63
N LEU A 137 -16.96 -22.86 15.73
CA LEU A 137 -17.51 -23.59 14.59
C LEU A 137 -17.25 -22.85 13.28
N HIS A 138 -16.77 -23.57 12.27
CA HIS A 138 -16.66 -23.10 10.89
C HIS A 138 -17.60 -23.90 9.98
N LEU A 139 -18.42 -23.20 9.19
CA LEU A 139 -19.32 -23.81 8.22
C LEU A 139 -18.91 -23.38 6.81
N PHE A 140 -18.68 -24.36 5.94
CA PHE A 140 -18.26 -24.16 4.57
C PHE A 140 -19.41 -24.50 3.62
N ALA A 141 -20.16 -23.48 3.21
CA ALA A 141 -21.24 -23.63 2.23
C ALA A 141 -20.68 -23.37 0.83
N SER A 142 -20.54 -24.43 0.03
CA SER A 142 -19.91 -24.35 -1.30
C SER A 142 -20.96 -24.42 -2.41
N ALA A 143 -20.60 -23.99 -3.62
CA ALA A 143 -21.45 -24.25 -4.78
C ALA A 143 -21.35 -25.74 -5.15
N PRO A 144 -22.41 -26.39 -5.69
CA PRO A 144 -22.29 -27.75 -6.22
C PRO A 144 -21.20 -27.83 -7.29
N ASP A 145 -20.41 -28.91 -7.32
CA ASP A 145 -19.48 -29.16 -8.43
C ASP A 145 -20.30 -29.51 -9.69
N PRO A 146 -20.31 -28.66 -10.73
CA PRO A 146 -21.13 -28.88 -11.92
C PRO A 146 -20.56 -29.99 -12.83
N SER A 147 -19.39 -30.53 -12.51
CA SER A 147 -18.56 -31.31 -13.45
C SER A 147 -17.88 -32.50 -12.79
N VAL A 148 -18.56 -33.17 -11.84
CA VAL A 148 -18.04 -34.38 -11.18
C VAL A 148 -17.59 -35.40 -12.24
N PRO A 149 -16.31 -35.84 -12.23
CA PRO A 149 -15.78 -36.73 -13.26
C PRO A 149 -16.26 -38.16 -13.06
N SER A 150 -16.27 -38.95 -14.14
CA SER A 150 -16.57 -40.38 -14.04
C SER A 150 -15.46 -41.13 -13.28
N PRO A 151 -15.78 -41.99 -12.30
CA PRO A 151 -14.79 -42.85 -11.65
C PRO A 151 -14.10 -43.83 -12.61
N THR A 152 -14.66 -44.06 -13.80
CA THR A 152 -14.10 -44.96 -14.82
C THR A 152 -13.29 -44.24 -15.89
N ASP A 153 -13.16 -42.91 -15.83
CA ASP A 153 -12.30 -42.16 -16.75
C ASP A 153 -10.83 -42.54 -16.50
N PRO A 154 -10.08 -43.01 -17.52
CA PRO A 154 -8.69 -43.43 -17.36
C PRO A 154 -7.74 -42.29 -16.95
N ASN A 155 -8.17 -41.03 -17.05
CA ASN A 155 -7.43 -39.85 -16.61
C ASN A 155 -7.83 -39.36 -15.22
N VAL A 156 -8.71 -40.08 -14.52
CA VAL A 156 -9.22 -39.71 -13.20
C VAL A 156 -8.77 -40.73 -12.17
N ILE A 157 -8.13 -40.26 -11.10
CA ILE A 157 -7.95 -41.01 -9.86
C ILE A 157 -9.13 -40.61 -8.97
N TYR A 158 -10.07 -41.54 -8.75
CA TYR A 158 -11.30 -41.25 -8.01
C TYR A 158 -11.26 -41.86 -6.60
N ILE A 159 -11.42 -41.03 -5.57
CA ILE A 159 -11.57 -41.43 -4.18
C ILE A 159 -13.02 -41.15 -3.77
N GLY A 160 -13.80 -42.23 -3.61
CA GLY A 160 -15.21 -42.14 -3.20
C GLY A 160 -15.37 -41.89 -1.70
N PRO A 161 -16.61 -41.65 -1.21
CA PRO A 161 -16.88 -41.48 0.22
C PRO A 161 -16.37 -42.67 1.04
N GLY A 162 -15.76 -42.40 2.20
CA GLY A 162 -15.08 -43.41 3.01
C GLY A 162 -13.86 -42.88 3.77
N TYR A 163 -13.38 -43.66 4.73
CA TYR A 163 -12.15 -43.37 5.46
C TYR A 163 -10.99 -44.18 4.87
N TYR A 164 -9.92 -43.50 4.47
CA TYR A 164 -8.73 -44.09 3.85
C TYR A 164 -7.51 -43.74 4.68
N ASP A 165 -6.83 -44.75 5.23
CA ASP A 165 -5.69 -44.56 6.13
C ASP A 165 -4.39 -45.06 5.52
N TYR A 166 -3.47 -44.13 5.28
CA TYR A 166 -2.13 -44.40 4.75
C TYR A 166 -1.04 -44.28 5.83
N SER A 167 -1.40 -44.02 7.10
CA SER A 167 -0.44 -43.82 8.20
C SER A 167 0.43 -45.04 8.52
N SER A 168 -0.08 -46.25 8.31
CA SER A 168 0.67 -47.51 8.51
C SER A 168 1.73 -47.77 7.44
N THR A 169 1.68 -47.03 6.34
CA THR A 169 2.66 -47.06 5.25
C THR A 169 3.06 -45.63 4.90
N PRO A 170 3.78 -44.91 5.79
CA PRO A 170 3.99 -43.46 5.69
C PRO A 170 4.84 -43.01 4.48
N THR A 171 5.31 -43.96 3.66
CA THR A 171 5.92 -43.74 2.34
C THR A 171 4.94 -43.83 1.18
N THR A 172 3.73 -44.36 1.38
CA THR A 172 2.69 -44.48 0.35
C THR A 172 2.13 -43.11 0.04
N THR A 173 2.54 -42.60 -1.12
CA THR A 173 2.16 -41.30 -1.65
C THR A 173 1.15 -41.50 -2.77
N ILE A 174 0.07 -40.71 -2.79
CA ILE A 174 -0.81 -40.62 -3.96
C ILE A 174 -0.17 -39.64 -4.95
N THR A 175 0.60 -40.17 -5.89
CA THR A 175 1.23 -39.35 -6.94
C THR A 175 0.24 -39.08 -8.08
N VAL A 176 0.05 -37.81 -8.42
CA VAL A 176 -0.80 -37.37 -9.53
C VAL A 176 0.08 -36.85 -10.67
N GLY A 177 0.14 -37.62 -11.76
CA GLY A 177 0.96 -37.30 -12.94
C GLY A 177 0.29 -36.32 -13.92
N SER A 178 1.04 -35.89 -14.93
CA SER A 178 0.58 -34.92 -15.94
C SER A 178 -0.72 -35.33 -16.64
N GLY A 179 -1.60 -34.35 -16.89
CA GLY A 179 -2.89 -34.55 -17.57
C GLY A 179 -3.94 -35.31 -16.75
N LYS A 180 -3.68 -35.60 -15.47
CA LYS A 180 -4.59 -36.34 -14.61
C LYS A 180 -5.42 -35.43 -13.70
N THR A 181 -6.59 -35.94 -13.32
CA THR A 181 -7.42 -35.37 -12.26
C THR A 181 -7.45 -36.33 -11.07
N LEU A 182 -7.10 -35.88 -9.88
CA LEU A 182 -7.47 -36.53 -8.62
C LEU A 182 -8.80 -35.93 -8.15
N TYR A 183 -9.83 -36.77 -8.05
CA TYR A 183 -11.14 -36.38 -7.54
C TYR A 183 -11.41 -37.01 -6.17
N ILE A 184 -11.62 -36.20 -5.15
CA ILE A 184 -11.89 -36.64 -3.78
C ILE A 184 -13.32 -36.26 -3.41
N ALA A 185 -14.24 -37.23 -3.42
CA ALA A 185 -15.66 -37.00 -3.24
C ALA A 185 -16.00 -36.47 -1.83
N GLY A 186 -17.10 -35.72 -1.71
CA GLY A 186 -17.62 -35.34 -0.39
C GLY A 186 -17.98 -36.59 0.44
N GLY A 187 -17.67 -36.54 1.73
CA GLY A 187 -17.76 -37.70 2.63
C GLY A 187 -16.55 -38.63 2.56
N ALA A 188 -15.52 -38.31 1.76
CA ALA A 188 -14.22 -38.96 1.84
C ALA A 188 -13.34 -38.27 2.88
N PHE A 189 -12.61 -39.07 3.67
CA PHE A 189 -11.58 -38.64 4.59
C PHE A 189 -10.32 -39.45 4.32
N LEU A 190 -9.27 -38.78 3.85
CA LEU A 190 -7.99 -39.37 3.51
C LEU A 190 -6.95 -38.96 4.56
N ASN A 191 -6.48 -39.90 5.39
CA ASN A 191 -5.32 -39.68 6.25
C ASN A 191 -4.05 -40.10 5.49
N GLY A 192 -3.42 -39.18 4.75
CA GLY A 192 -2.34 -39.49 3.82
C GLY A 192 -1.67 -38.28 3.16
N HIS A 193 -0.79 -38.57 2.19
CA HIS A 193 -0.03 -37.59 1.42
C HIS A 193 -0.36 -37.68 -0.08
N ILE A 194 -0.64 -36.52 -0.69
CA ILE A 194 -0.81 -36.34 -2.14
C ILE A 194 0.38 -35.55 -2.68
N GLU A 195 0.98 -36.05 -3.77
CA GLU A 195 2.11 -35.40 -4.43
C GLU A 195 1.83 -35.15 -5.91
N VAL A 196 2.11 -33.93 -6.36
CA VAL A 196 2.28 -33.57 -7.77
C VAL A 196 3.75 -33.18 -7.95
N ARG A 197 4.50 -33.92 -8.75
CA ARG A 197 5.95 -33.70 -8.92
C ARG A 197 6.35 -33.71 -10.38
N GLY A 198 7.01 -32.65 -10.84
CA GLY A 198 7.52 -32.56 -12.21
C GLY A 198 6.42 -32.68 -13.27
N ALA A 199 5.18 -32.29 -12.94
CA ALA A 199 4.01 -32.58 -13.73
C ALA A 199 3.37 -31.31 -14.31
N SER A 200 2.50 -31.50 -15.32
CA SER A 200 1.73 -30.40 -15.89
C SER A 200 0.29 -30.76 -16.20
N ASN A 201 -0.60 -29.76 -16.16
CA ASN A 201 -2.03 -29.91 -16.42
C ASN A 201 -2.68 -30.91 -15.46
N VAL A 202 -2.52 -30.66 -14.16
CA VAL A 202 -3.04 -31.51 -13.08
C VAL A 202 -4.20 -30.82 -12.38
N ALA A 203 -5.24 -31.58 -12.02
CA ALA A 203 -6.32 -31.09 -11.17
C ALA A 203 -6.46 -31.98 -9.91
N ILE A 204 -6.50 -31.37 -8.74
CA ILE A 204 -6.89 -32.00 -7.47
C ILE A 204 -8.18 -31.31 -7.04
N ARG A 205 -9.32 -32.01 -7.08
CA ARG A 205 -10.62 -31.37 -6.83
C ARG A 205 -11.63 -32.27 -6.14
N GLY A 206 -12.68 -31.67 -5.59
CA GLY A 206 -13.79 -32.38 -4.96
C GLY A 206 -14.25 -31.69 -3.67
N ARG A 207 -14.74 -32.46 -2.69
CA ARG A 207 -15.21 -31.98 -1.37
C ARG A 207 -14.66 -32.80 -0.21
N GLY A 208 -13.75 -33.73 -0.48
CA GLY A 208 -13.16 -34.58 0.55
C GLY A 208 -12.16 -33.84 1.44
N ILE A 209 -11.89 -34.46 2.59
CA ILE A 209 -10.89 -34.00 3.55
C ILE A 209 -9.59 -34.78 3.36
N VAL A 210 -8.48 -34.07 3.26
CA VAL A 210 -7.13 -34.64 3.28
C VAL A 210 -6.46 -34.24 4.59
N SER A 211 -6.26 -35.21 5.46
CA SER A 211 -5.59 -35.05 6.73
C SER A 211 -4.26 -35.77 6.72
N MET A 212 -3.35 -35.35 7.60
CA MET A 212 -2.16 -36.11 7.92
C MET A 212 -1.93 -35.97 9.43
N ALA A 213 -2.05 -37.08 10.15
CA ALA A 213 -1.95 -37.14 11.62
C ALA A 213 -0.67 -37.87 12.09
N TYR A 214 0.34 -38.00 11.22
CA TYR A 214 1.58 -38.74 11.47
C TYR A 214 2.78 -38.03 10.85
N THR A 215 3.99 -38.38 11.30
CA THR A 215 5.24 -37.94 10.68
C THR A 215 5.69 -38.94 9.62
N SER A 216 6.19 -38.43 8.50
CA SER A 216 6.86 -39.20 7.45
C SER A 216 8.35 -38.85 7.42
N THR A 217 9.16 -39.80 6.96
CA THR A 217 10.59 -39.59 6.70
C THR A 217 10.86 -38.91 5.36
N TYR A 218 9.82 -38.63 4.55
CA TYR A 218 9.94 -38.00 3.25
C TYR A 218 9.39 -36.56 3.24
N LEU A 219 8.08 -36.40 3.09
CA LEU A 219 7.36 -35.12 3.13
C LEU A 219 6.28 -35.18 4.19
N ASN A 220 6.08 -34.09 4.92
CA ASN A 220 5.21 -34.03 6.10
C ASN A 220 3.95 -33.19 5.88
N GLN A 221 3.62 -32.92 4.61
CA GLN A 221 2.48 -32.13 4.19
C GLN A 221 1.39 -33.03 3.59
N PRO A 222 0.10 -32.86 3.94
CA PRO A 222 -1.02 -33.53 3.28
C PRO A 222 -1.01 -33.41 1.75
N ILE A 223 -0.65 -32.23 1.22
CA ILE A 223 -0.60 -31.96 -0.22
C ILE A 223 0.69 -31.21 -0.58
N SER A 224 1.45 -31.71 -1.56
CA SER A 224 2.63 -31.05 -2.10
C SER A 224 2.60 -30.97 -3.63
N VAL A 225 2.86 -29.79 -4.17
CA VAL A 225 3.05 -29.50 -5.60
C VAL A 225 4.47 -29.02 -5.81
N LEU A 226 5.26 -29.78 -6.55
CA LEU A 226 6.71 -29.63 -6.58
C LEU A 226 7.19 -29.57 -8.03
N SER A 227 7.89 -28.51 -8.40
CA SER A 227 8.47 -28.33 -9.74
C SER A 227 7.45 -28.59 -10.88
N SER A 228 6.25 -28.04 -10.74
CA SER A 228 5.11 -28.36 -11.61
C SER A 228 4.47 -27.10 -12.21
N THR A 229 3.70 -27.27 -13.29
CA THR A 229 3.10 -26.13 -14.00
C THR A 229 1.65 -26.39 -14.38
N ASN A 230 0.77 -25.39 -14.28
CA ASN A 230 -0.66 -25.55 -14.58
C ASN A 230 -1.31 -26.62 -13.68
N VAL A 231 -1.33 -26.34 -12.38
CA VAL A 231 -1.94 -27.21 -11.36
C VAL A 231 -3.13 -26.50 -10.74
N GLN A 232 -4.27 -27.19 -10.67
CA GLN A 232 -5.51 -26.66 -10.10
C GLN A 232 -5.84 -27.44 -8.82
N MET A 233 -6.07 -26.74 -7.72
CA MET A 233 -6.57 -27.30 -6.47
C MET A 233 -7.92 -26.66 -6.14
N SER A 234 -9.00 -27.45 -6.03
CA SER A 234 -10.34 -26.88 -5.88
C SER A 234 -11.30 -27.65 -4.97
N GLY A 235 -11.91 -26.96 -4.00
CA GLY A 235 -12.97 -27.51 -3.14
C GLY A 235 -12.50 -28.45 -2.01
N ILE A 236 -11.20 -28.76 -1.95
CA ILE A 236 -10.60 -29.66 -0.96
C ILE A 236 -10.50 -28.98 0.41
N ILE A 237 -10.66 -29.79 1.47
CA ILE A 237 -10.44 -29.40 2.87
C ILE A 237 -9.18 -30.12 3.37
N VAL A 238 -8.30 -29.41 4.07
CA VAL A 238 -7.06 -29.95 4.64
C VAL A 238 -7.00 -29.74 6.15
N ASP A 239 -6.58 -30.79 6.85
CA ASP A 239 -6.50 -30.84 8.31
C ASP A 239 -5.19 -31.50 8.76
N ARG A 240 -4.18 -30.69 9.06
CA ARG A 240 -2.87 -31.13 9.55
C ARG A 240 -2.88 -31.18 11.08
N ARG A 241 -2.77 -32.41 11.62
CA ARG A 241 -3.06 -32.70 13.04
C ARG A 241 -1.83 -32.92 13.94
N ILE A 242 -0.64 -32.71 13.41
CA ILE A 242 0.62 -32.61 14.18
C ILE A 242 1.51 -31.55 13.52
N GLY A 243 2.53 -31.04 14.19
CA GLY A 243 3.37 -29.96 13.67
C GLY A 243 4.05 -30.28 12.34
N SER A 244 3.67 -29.56 11.29
CA SER A 244 4.28 -29.38 9.97
C SER A 244 3.30 -28.62 9.09
N TRP A 245 3.71 -28.17 7.90
CA TRP A 245 2.84 -27.41 7.01
C TRP A 245 1.68 -28.24 6.48
N SER A 246 0.53 -27.60 6.22
CA SER A 246 -0.66 -28.25 5.67
C SER A 246 -0.53 -28.47 4.17
N SER A 247 0.14 -27.56 3.46
CA SER A 247 0.35 -27.66 2.02
C SER A 247 1.61 -26.93 1.56
N LEU A 248 2.21 -27.43 0.49
CA LEU A 248 3.42 -26.88 -0.13
C LEU A 248 3.24 -26.75 -1.64
N ILE A 249 3.55 -25.57 -2.18
CA ILE A 249 3.80 -25.33 -3.60
C ILE A 249 5.24 -24.85 -3.71
N ASP A 250 6.10 -25.65 -4.33
CA ASP A 250 7.54 -25.39 -4.44
C ASP A 250 7.98 -25.38 -5.90
N ASN A 251 8.77 -24.37 -6.28
CA ASN A 251 9.38 -24.18 -7.59
C ASN A 251 8.38 -24.38 -8.75
N SER A 252 7.15 -23.89 -8.58
CA SER A 252 6.03 -24.17 -9.48
C SER A 252 5.43 -22.90 -10.07
N SER A 253 4.72 -23.06 -11.19
CA SER A 253 4.10 -21.92 -11.90
C SER A 253 2.69 -22.20 -12.40
N GLN A 254 1.90 -21.15 -12.61
CA GLN A 254 0.51 -21.25 -13.07
C GLN A 254 -0.31 -22.17 -12.17
N VAL A 255 -0.35 -21.86 -10.86
CA VAL A 255 -1.10 -22.66 -9.88
C VAL A 255 -2.35 -21.91 -9.45
N SER A 256 -3.51 -22.55 -9.55
CA SER A 256 -4.78 -21.98 -9.09
C SER A 256 -5.34 -22.78 -7.91
N VAL A 257 -5.59 -22.10 -6.79
CA VAL A 257 -6.20 -22.66 -5.59
C VAL A 257 -7.54 -21.96 -5.39
N SER A 258 -8.64 -22.70 -5.39
CA SER A 258 -9.99 -22.11 -5.34
C SER A 258 -10.92 -22.86 -4.42
N ASP A 259 -11.73 -22.16 -3.63
CA ASP A 259 -12.68 -22.83 -2.72
C ASP A 259 -11.99 -23.86 -1.79
N TYR A 260 -10.74 -23.58 -1.43
CA TYR A 260 -9.87 -24.45 -0.66
C TYR A 260 -9.93 -24.09 0.82
N LYS A 261 -9.97 -25.09 1.71
CA LYS A 261 -10.07 -24.85 3.15
C LYS A 261 -8.93 -25.53 3.89
N VAL A 262 -8.29 -24.81 4.78
CA VAL A 262 -7.38 -25.37 5.78
C VAL A 262 -7.98 -25.14 7.15
N VAL A 263 -8.12 -26.22 7.93
CA VAL A 263 -8.49 -26.17 9.34
C VAL A 263 -7.46 -27.01 10.09
N SER A 264 -6.32 -26.41 10.40
CA SER A 264 -5.17 -27.07 11.05
C SER A 264 -4.78 -26.29 12.32
N PRO A 265 -5.63 -26.32 13.36
CA PRO A 265 -5.45 -25.50 14.56
C PRO A 265 -4.42 -26.09 15.54
N THR A 266 -3.94 -27.31 15.30
CA THR A 266 -2.97 -27.98 16.18
C THR A 266 -1.69 -27.14 16.27
N TYR A 267 -1.37 -26.67 17.48
CA TYR A 267 -0.16 -25.86 17.74
C TYR A 267 1.08 -26.76 17.89
N ALA A 268 2.24 -26.44 17.31
CA ALA A 268 2.59 -25.29 16.44
C ALA A 268 3.10 -25.78 15.07
N SER A 269 3.51 -24.86 14.21
CA SER A 269 4.11 -25.12 12.89
C SER A 269 3.16 -25.74 11.88
N THR A 270 1.86 -25.51 12.06
CA THR A 270 0.78 -25.93 11.15
C THR A 270 0.42 -24.82 10.17
N ASP A 271 1.41 -24.35 9.41
CA ASP A 271 1.21 -23.38 8.35
C ASP A 271 0.12 -23.86 7.37
N GLY A 272 -0.59 -22.94 6.73
CA GLY A 272 -1.67 -23.27 5.81
C GLY A 272 -1.12 -23.68 4.45
N LEU A 273 -0.72 -22.69 3.66
CA LEU A 273 -0.14 -22.91 2.33
C LEU A 273 1.20 -22.19 2.20
N ASN A 274 2.26 -22.96 2.04
CA ASN A 274 3.60 -22.44 1.75
C ASN A 274 3.81 -22.35 0.24
N LEU A 275 4.19 -21.17 -0.24
CA LEU A 275 4.67 -20.92 -1.60
C LEU A 275 6.19 -20.73 -1.53
N VAL A 276 6.95 -21.59 -2.19
CA VAL A 276 8.42 -21.54 -2.19
C VAL A 276 8.88 -21.35 -3.63
N ASN A 277 9.63 -20.27 -3.89
CA ASN A 277 10.23 -19.98 -5.20
C ASN A 277 9.25 -20.16 -6.39
N SER A 278 8.01 -19.69 -6.24
CA SER A 278 6.89 -19.97 -7.15
C SER A 278 6.25 -18.69 -7.70
N HIS A 279 5.64 -18.77 -8.89
CA HIS A 279 5.07 -17.60 -9.55
C HIS A 279 3.81 -17.90 -10.36
N ASP A 280 3.06 -16.86 -10.76
CA ASP A 280 1.75 -17.01 -11.43
C ASP A 280 0.77 -17.86 -10.60
N VAL A 281 0.61 -17.51 -9.32
CA VAL A 281 -0.24 -18.24 -8.37
C VAL A 281 -1.49 -17.41 -8.05
N THR A 282 -2.66 -18.02 -8.11
CA THR A 282 -3.92 -17.39 -7.66
C THR A 282 -4.58 -18.23 -6.58
N ILE A 283 -4.93 -17.61 -5.46
CA ILE A 283 -5.69 -18.20 -4.36
C ILE A 283 -6.99 -17.41 -4.23
N ASP A 284 -8.13 -18.08 -4.41
CA ASP A 284 -9.46 -17.45 -4.51
C ASP A 284 -10.49 -18.17 -3.64
N ARG A 285 -11.40 -17.41 -3.00
CA ARG A 285 -12.56 -17.94 -2.25
C ARG A 285 -12.20 -19.03 -1.22
N SER A 286 -11.07 -18.89 -0.56
CA SER A 286 -10.51 -19.93 0.32
C SER A 286 -10.66 -19.55 1.79
N PHE A 287 -10.50 -20.53 2.69
CA PHE A 287 -10.53 -20.33 4.14
C PHE A 287 -9.29 -20.93 4.78
N PHE A 288 -8.64 -20.21 5.69
CA PHE A 288 -7.49 -20.71 6.42
C PHE A 288 -7.67 -20.49 7.91
N ARG A 289 -7.59 -21.57 8.69
CA ARG A 289 -7.33 -21.55 10.13
C ARG A 289 -6.11 -22.39 10.47
N THR A 290 -5.11 -21.76 11.07
CA THR A 290 -3.78 -22.36 11.30
C THR A 290 -3.25 -21.96 12.67
N ALA A 291 -2.33 -22.75 13.24
CA ALA A 291 -1.53 -22.39 14.41
C ALA A 291 -0.06 -22.16 14.02
N ASP A 292 0.11 -21.51 12.86
CA ASP A 292 1.30 -20.89 12.29
C ASP A 292 0.83 -20.06 11.07
N ASP A 293 1.71 -19.67 10.16
CA ASP A 293 1.39 -18.79 9.02
C ASP A 293 0.19 -19.31 8.19
N CYS A 294 -0.86 -18.50 7.98
CA CYS A 294 -1.96 -18.96 7.10
C CYS A 294 -1.47 -19.14 5.65
N ILE A 295 -0.72 -18.17 5.13
CA ILE A 295 0.03 -18.28 3.87
C ILE A 295 1.43 -17.73 4.09
N ALA A 296 2.44 -18.54 3.79
CA ALA A 296 3.83 -18.13 3.82
C ALA A 296 4.42 -18.15 2.40
N ILE A 297 5.10 -17.07 2.01
CA ILE A 297 5.82 -16.95 0.73
C ILE A 297 7.31 -16.89 1.04
N LYS A 298 8.01 -17.97 0.73
CA LYS A 298 9.41 -18.23 1.10
C LYS A 298 10.28 -18.39 -0.14
N GLY A 299 11.59 -18.28 0.06
CA GLY A 299 12.60 -18.38 -0.97
C GLY A 299 13.83 -19.06 -0.44
N VAL A 300 14.27 -20.08 -1.15
CA VAL A 300 15.52 -20.78 -0.90
C VAL A 300 16.33 -20.86 -2.20
N VAL A 301 17.65 -20.98 -2.09
CA VAL A 301 18.52 -21.21 -3.27
C VAL A 301 18.64 -22.70 -3.58
N THR A 302 18.73 -23.51 -2.52
CA THR A 302 18.69 -24.97 -2.60
C THR A 302 17.74 -25.51 -1.52
N PRO A 303 17.25 -26.76 -1.62
CA PRO A 303 16.41 -27.32 -0.58
C PRO A 303 17.08 -27.26 0.80
N GLY A 304 16.43 -26.58 1.74
CA GLY A 304 16.99 -26.25 3.06
C GLY A 304 17.52 -24.82 3.11
N TYR A 305 17.32 -24.16 4.25
CA TYR A 305 17.82 -22.81 4.47
C TYR A 305 19.32 -22.81 4.79
N ASN A 306 20.08 -21.96 4.10
CA ASN A 306 21.50 -21.73 4.41
C ASN A 306 21.83 -20.24 4.28
N ALA A 307 22.05 -19.55 5.39
CA ALA A 307 22.29 -18.10 5.43
C ALA A 307 23.43 -17.58 4.52
N SER A 308 24.35 -18.46 4.10
CA SER A 308 25.46 -18.12 3.20
C SER A 308 25.11 -18.19 1.71
N ASP A 309 23.92 -18.67 1.35
CA ASP A 309 23.47 -18.70 -0.04
C ASP A 309 23.04 -17.30 -0.46
N ASN A 310 23.55 -16.85 -1.62
CA ASN A 310 23.23 -15.55 -2.18
C ASN A 310 21.79 -15.53 -2.72
N PRO A 311 20.87 -14.71 -2.16
CA PRO A 311 19.48 -14.65 -2.61
C PRO A 311 19.30 -14.43 -4.11
N ALA A 312 20.23 -13.70 -4.76
CA ALA A 312 20.19 -13.45 -6.21
C ALA A 312 20.24 -14.73 -7.07
N ASN A 313 20.64 -15.87 -6.51
CA ASN A 313 20.68 -17.16 -7.18
C ASN A 313 19.40 -18.00 -6.99
N GLY A 314 18.52 -17.63 -6.06
CA GLY A 314 17.26 -18.33 -5.83
C GLY A 314 16.20 -17.91 -6.84
N ALA A 315 15.33 -18.83 -7.25
CA ALA A 315 14.27 -18.47 -8.19
C ALA A 315 13.30 -17.44 -7.56
N PRO A 316 12.79 -16.46 -8.31
CA PRO A 316 11.97 -15.39 -7.74
C PRO A 316 10.55 -15.85 -7.37
N ASN A 317 9.93 -15.12 -6.45
CA ASN A 317 8.49 -15.20 -6.19
C ASN A 317 7.80 -14.00 -6.81
N TYR A 318 6.88 -14.20 -7.77
CA TYR A 318 6.21 -13.07 -8.40
C TYR A 318 4.85 -13.41 -9.01
N ASN A 319 4.05 -12.37 -9.25
CA ASN A 319 2.71 -12.50 -9.82
C ASN A 319 1.82 -13.47 -9.01
N ILE A 320 1.62 -13.14 -7.74
CA ILE A 320 0.82 -13.93 -6.79
C ILE A 320 -0.39 -13.09 -6.38
N THR A 321 -1.59 -13.65 -6.49
CA THR A 321 -2.83 -12.98 -6.06
C THR A 321 -3.60 -13.84 -5.07
N ILE A 322 -3.95 -13.27 -3.92
CA ILE A 322 -4.72 -13.87 -2.84
C ILE A 322 -5.97 -13.04 -2.63
N GLN A 323 -7.14 -13.61 -2.88
CA GLN A 323 -8.36 -12.82 -2.93
C GLN A 323 -9.63 -13.53 -2.48
N ASN A 324 -10.64 -12.74 -2.12
CA ASN A 324 -11.98 -13.20 -1.75
C ASN A 324 -11.97 -14.25 -0.64
N SER A 325 -10.98 -14.23 0.24
CA SER A 325 -10.68 -15.32 1.18
C SER A 325 -10.79 -14.87 2.64
N GLN A 326 -10.93 -15.86 3.53
CA GLN A 326 -11.07 -15.66 4.97
C GLN A 326 -9.91 -16.30 5.73
N PHE A 327 -9.41 -15.63 6.77
CA PHE A 327 -8.22 -16.03 7.49
C PHE A 327 -8.38 -15.98 9.01
N TRP A 328 -7.76 -16.94 9.68
CA TRP A 328 -7.72 -17.09 11.13
C TRP A 328 -6.35 -17.65 11.53
N SER A 329 -5.52 -16.82 12.14
CA SER A 329 -4.24 -17.25 12.71
C SER A 329 -4.39 -17.40 14.23
N ASP A 330 -4.32 -18.64 14.73
CA ASP A 330 -4.22 -18.95 16.16
C ASP A 330 -2.80 -18.62 16.70
N ALA A 331 -1.79 -18.56 15.84
CA ALA A 331 -0.41 -18.12 16.13
C ALA A 331 0.33 -17.79 14.81
N ASN A 332 1.35 -16.94 14.88
CA ASN A 332 2.15 -16.46 13.74
C ASN A 332 1.40 -15.52 12.78
N ASP A 333 1.80 -15.46 11.52
CA ASP A 333 1.30 -14.47 10.59
C ASP A 333 0.00 -14.91 9.92
N VAL A 334 -0.80 -13.95 9.47
CA VAL A 334 -1.84 -14.28 8.49
C VAL A 334 -1.20 -14.44 7.11
N TRP A 335 -0.42 -13.44 6.71
CA TRP A 335 0.38 -13.52 5.49
C TRP A 335 1.82 -13.15 5.78
N ALA A 336 2.72 -14.12 5.62
CA ALA A 336 4.16 -13.94 5.76
C ALA A 336 4.83 -13.89 4.38
N LEU A 337 5.65 -12.86 4.16
CA LEU A 337 6.70 -12.89 3.13
C LEU A 337 8.05 -13.02 3.82
N GLY A 338 8.60 -14.22 3.80
CA GLY A 338 9.72 -14.64 4.64
C GLY A 338 9.32 -15.81 5.55
N ALA A 339 10.09 -16.12 6.61
CA ALA A 339 11.37 -15.50 6.95
C ALA A 339 12.52 -15.94 6.03
N GLU A 340 12.45 -17.14 5.43
CA GLU A 340 13.46 -17.58 4.47
C GLU A 340 13.36 -16.75 3.18
N THR A 341 14.25 -15.76 3.03
CA THR A 341 14.17 -14.75 1.96
C THR A 341 15.27 -14.87 0.91
N GLN A 342 15.67 -16.10 0.59
CA GLN A 342 16.73 -16.40 -0.38
C GLN A 342 16.18 -16.62 -1.80
N ALA A 343 15.42 -15.65 -2.29
CA ALA A 343 14.94 -15.56 -3.66
C ALA A 343 15.50 -14.30 -4.34
N ALA A 344 15.62 -14.33 -5.68
CA ALA A 344 16.15 -13.20 -6.44
C ALA A 344 15.34 -11.90 -6.20
N TYR A 345 14.02 -12.03 -6.04
CA TYR A 345 13.11 -10.96 -5.63
C TYR A 345 11.73 -11.52 -5.25
N TYR A 346 10.96 -10.70 -4.53
CA TYR A 346 9.54 -10.84 -4.26
C TYR A 346 8.82 -9.65 -4.90
N GLU A 347 8.03 -9.89 -5.94
CA GLU A 347 7.47 -8.79 -6.73
C GLU A 347 6.07 -9.04 -7.27
N ASN A 348 5.21 -8.01 -7.30
CA ASN A 348 3.84 -8.11 -7.82
C ASN A 348 3.01 -9.16 -7.06
N ILE A 349 2.88 -8.94 -5.75
CA ILE A 349 2.09 -9.79 -4.85
C ILE A 349 0.89 -8.98 -4.38
N ARG A 350 -0.31 -9.55 -4.46
CA ARG A 350 -1.57 -8.81 -4.25
C ARG A 350 -2.50 -9.57 -3.31
N TYR A 351 -2.99 -8.87 -2.30
CA TYR A 351 -4.00 -9.32 -1.34
C TYR A 351 -5.23 -8.45 -1.55
N ILE A 352 -6.32 -9.02 -2.09
CA ILE A 352 -7.48 -8.24 -2.54
C ILE A 352 -8.77 -8.80 -1.95
N ASN A 353 -9.57 -7.95 -1.32
CA ASN A 353 -10.90 -8.34 -0.82
C ASN A 353 -10.84 -9.54 0.14
N ASN A 354 -10.11 -9.43 1.25
CA ASN A 354 -9.97 -10.50 2.24
C ASN A 354 -10.49 -10.10 3.62
N ASP A 355 -11.04 -11.08 4.34
CA ASP A 355 -11.49 -10.95 5.73
C ASP A 355 -10.53 -11.71 6.66
N VAL A 356 -9.98 -11.02 7.65
CA VAL A 356 -9.15 -11.60 8.70
C VAL A 356 -9.98 -11.62 9.98
N LEU A 357 -10.46 -12.80 10.34
CA LEU A 357 -11.36 -12.99 11.47
C LEU A 357 -10.61 -12.90 12.79
N TYR A 358 -9.38 -13.41 12.81
CA TYR A 358 -8.52 -13.44 13.98
C TYR A 358 -7.06 -13.50 13.58
N SER A 359 -6.21 -12.75 14.27
CA SER A 359 -4.76 -12.84 14.20
C SER A 359 -4.17 -12.70 15.60
N PHE A 360 -3.50 -13.75 16.04
CA PHE A 360 -2.79 -13.83 17.30
C PHE A 360 -1.31 -14.11 17.05
N ASP A 361 -0.44 -13.50 17.84
CA ASP A 361 1.01 -13.56 17.62
C ASP A 361 1.62 -14.90 18.03
N ASP A 362 1.48 -15.31 19.28
CA ASP A 362 1.97 -16.60 19.77
C ASP A 362 1.34 -16.99 21.11
N ARG A 363 1.08 -18.28 21.30
CA ARG A 363 0.50 -18.81 22.55
C ARG A 363 1.44 -18.63 23.74
N ASP A 364 2.72 -18.95 23.55
CA ASP A 364 3.68 -19.09 24.65
C ASP A 364 4.56 -17.83 24.81
N ASN A 365 4.64 -16.98 23.79
CA ASN A 365 5.50 -15.80 23.71
C ASN A 365 4.73 -14.52 23.32
N HIS A 366 3.45 -14.44 23.68
CA HIS A 366 2.58 -13.29 23.41
C HIS A 366 3.24 -11.95 23.80
N GLY A 367 3.26 -11.00 22.86
CA GLY A 367 3.81 -9.66 23.03
C GLY A 367 5.33 -9.56 23.03
N VAL A 368 6.04 -10.69 22.93
CA VAL A 368 7.52 -10.72 22.93
C VAL A 368 8.08 -10.69 21.51
N ILE A 369 7.42 -11.38 20.57
CA ILE A 369 7.90 -11.54 19.20
C ILE A 369 7.38 -10.40 18.30
N GLN A 370 8.27 -9.81 17.50
CA GLN A 370 8.01 -8.58 16.75
C GLN A 370 7.60 -8.79 15.28
N ASP A 371 7.85 -9.97 14.73
CA ASP A 371 7.59 -10.31 13.33
C ASP A 371 6.14 -10.75 13.09
N ARG A 372 5.46 -11.30 14.10
CA ARG A 372 4.07 -11.77 14.07
C ARG A 372 3.05 -10.65 13.74
N ALA A 373 2.40 -10.66 12.59
CA ALA A 373 1.42 -9.68 12.13
C ALA A 373 0.36 -10.24 11.17
N VAL A 374 -0.70 -9.48 10.91
CA VAL A 374 -1.64 -9.79 9.81
C VAL A 374 -0.91 -9.71 8.46
N MET A 375 -0.17 -8.64 8.23
CA MET A 375 0.57 -8.39 7.00
C MET A 375 2.06 -8.29 7.34
N ASP A 376 2.78 -9.39 7.19
CA ASP A 376 4.21 -9.49 7.51
C ASP A 376 5.09 -9.53 6.26
N ILE A 377 6.18 -8.75 6.33
CA ILE A 377 7.39 -8.96 5.55
C ILE A 377 8.56 -8.97 6.54
N THR A 378 9.16 -10.15 6.71
CA THR A 378 10.36 -10.34 7.54
C THR A 378 11.51 -10.86 6.68
N ALA A 379 12.42 -9.94 6.31
CA ALA A 379 13.59 -10.22 5.50
C ALA A 379 14.76 -10.74 6.33
N LEU A 380 14.95 -12.06 6.38
CA LEU A 380 16.05 -12.69 7.11
C LEU A 380 17.39 -12.59 6.37
N ASN A 381 17.36 -12.61 5.05
CA ASN A 381 18.49 -12.27 4.17
C ASN A 381 18.18 -10.98 3.41
N GLY A 382 19.22 -10.18 3.16
CA GLY A 382 19.10 -9.02 2.27
C GLY A 382 18.59 -9.44 0.90
N THR A 383 17.35 -9.08 0.57
CA THR A 383 16.71 -9.30 -0.73
C THR A 383 15.71 -8.18 -1.05
N GLN A 384 15.08 -8.25 -2.21
CA GLN A 384 14.25 -7.20 -2.77
C GLN A 384 12.76 -7.55 -2.68
N PHE A 385 11.97 -6.71 -2.01
CA PHE A 385 10.51 -6.74 -1.96
C PHE A 385 9.96 -5.50 -2.65
N ARG A 386 9.15 -5.69 -3.69
CA ARG A 386 8.62 -4.59 -4.51
C ARG A 386 7.19 -4.81 -4.97
N ASN A 387 6.46 -3.70 -5.10
CA ASN A 387 5.12 -3.71 -5.71
C ASN A 387 4.20 -4.74 -5.04
N ILE A 388 3.96 -4.55 -3.75
CA ILE A 388 3.10 -5.40 -2.94
C ILE A 388 1.86 -4.59 -2.56
N LEU A 389 0.69 -5.16 -2.84
CA LEU A 389 -0.59 -4.50 -2.66
C LEU A 389 -1.44 -5.26 -1.65
N TYR A 390 -1.87 -4.56 -0.62
CA TYR A 390 -2.91 -4.97 0.32
C TYR A 390 -4.11 -4.06 0.11
N GLN A 391 -5.23 -4.59 -0.40
CA GLN A 391 -6.39 -3.80 -0.80
C GLN A 391 -7.71 -4.41 -0.35
N ASP A 392 -8.60 -3.56 0.18
CA ASP A 392 -9.96 -3.94 0.58
C ASP A 392 -9.91 -5.08 1.61
N ILE A 393 -9.25 -4.83 2.74
CA ILE A 393 -9.03 -5.84 3.79
C ILE A 393 -9.78 -5.45 5.06
N ARG A 394 -10.46 -6.42 5.67
CA ARG A 394 -11.24 -6.23 6.89
C ARG A 394 -10.68 -7.14 7.96
N VAL A 395 -10.04 -6.56 8.98
CA VAL A 395 -9.46 -7.27 10.10
C VAL A 395 -10.37 -7.07 11.31
N GLU A 396 -10.96 -8.14 11.83
CA GLU A 396 -11.94 -8.04 12.92
C GLU A 396 -11.30 -8.07 14.31
N GLN A 397 -10.15 -8.73 14.43
CA GLN A 397 -9.37 -8.82 15.66
C GLN A 397 -7.92 -9.13 15.29
N SER A 398 -6.99 -8.27 15.70
CA SER A 398 -5.55 -8.53 15.57
C SER A 398 -4.75 -7.99 16.72
N VAL A 399 -3.62 -8.64 17.02
CA VAL A 399 -2.60 -8.10 17.94
C VAL A 399 -1.77 -7.03 17.22
N ARG A 400 -1.16 -7.38 16.07
CA ARG A 400 -0.34 -6.50 15.23
C ARG A 400 -0.86 -6.51 13.80
N LEU A 401 -0.96 -5.34 13.19
CA LEU A 401 -1.55 -5.20 11.87
C LEU A 401 -0.51 -5.36 10.76
N VAL A 402 0.63 -4.68 10.88
CA VAL A 402 1.68 -4.68 9.84
C VAL A 402 3.05 -4.84 10.49
N ASN A 403 3.90 -5.67 9.89
CA ASN A 403 5.34 -5.65 10.10
C ASN A 403 6.07 -5.61 8.76
N LEU A 404 6.92 -4.61 8.55
CA LEU A 404 7.85 -4.54 7.42
C LEU A 404 9.26 -4.40 7.98
N SER A 405 10.07 -5.45 7.91
CA SER A 405 11.36 -5.45 8.59
C SER A 405 12.44 -6.35 8.00
N PHE A 406 13.67 -6.05 8.39
CA PHE A 406 14.83 -6.94 8.26
C PHE A 406 15.19 -7.51 9.62
N ALA A 407 15.63 -8.77 9.65
CA ALA A 407 15.98 -9.49 10.87
C ALA A 407 17.40 -10.07 10.82
N ASP A 408 18.07 -10.13 11.97
CA ASP A 408 19.37 -10.79 12.15
C ASP A 408 19.25 -12.29 12.39
N SER A 409 18.08 -12.72 12.85
CA SER A 409 17.73 -14.11 13.10
C SER A 409 16.20 -14.28 13.15
N PHE A 410 15.74 -15.51 12.95
CA PHE A 410 14.34 -15.91 13.05
C PHE A 410 14.21 -17.16 13.93
N TRP A 411 12.99 -17.47 14.36
CA TRP A 411 12.65 -18.66 15.15
C TRP A 411 13.55 -18.83 16.40
N PHE A 412 13.47 -17.86 17.30
CA PHE A 412 14.24 -17.81 18.56
C PHE A 412 15.76 -17.95 18.36
N GLY A 413 16.28 -17.43 17.25
CA GLY A 413 17.70 -17.47 16.92
C GLY A 413 18.15 -18.75 16.19
N SER A 414 17.24 -19.70 15.94
CA SER A 414 17.56 -20.98 15.29
C SER A 414 17.93 -20.82 13.82
N LEU A 415 17.38 -19.80 13.15
CA LEU A 415 17.71 -19.47 11.77
C LEU A 415 18.50 -18.14 11.75
N PRO A 416 19.81 -18.16 11.48
CA PRO A 416 20.60 -16.94 11.39
C PRO A 416 20.30 -16.20 10.08
N GLY A 417 20.19 -14.88 10.13
CA GLY A 417 20.04 -14.03 8.97
C GLY A 417 21.36 -13.59 8.35
N ASN A 418 21.31 -13.07 7.12
CA ASN A 418 22.47 -12.51 6.44
C ASN A 418 22.11 -11.23 5.67
N GLN A 419 22.41 -10.10 6.30
CA GLN A 419 22.13 -8.75 5.80
C GLN A 419 23.30 -8.14 5.00
N SER A 420 24.32 -8.94 4.66
CA SER A 420 25.44 -8.52 3.82
C SER A 420 25.09 -8.42 2.33
N TYR A 421 24.04 -9.11 1.90
CA TYR A 421 23.51 -9.01 0.53
C TYR A 421 22.68 -7.73 0.32
N PRO A 422 22.61 -7.19 -0.91
CA PRO A 422 21.74 -6.06 -1.22
C PRO A 422 20.26 -6.39 -0.99
N GLY A 423 19.49 -5.43 -0.49
CA GLY A 423 18.06 -5.63 -0.28
C GLY A 423 17.30 -4.32 -0.06
N LEU A 424 15.98 -4.35 -0.21
CA LEU A 424 15.09 -3.23 0.07
C LEU A 424 13.66 -3.74 0.23
N ILE A 425 12.87 -3.04 1.03
CA ILE A 425 11.41 -3.17 1.07
C ILE A 425 10.84 -1.85 0.54
N SER A 426 10.25 -1.86 -0.65
CA SER A 426 9.77 -0.65 -1.31
C SER A 426 8.50 -0.86 -2.13
N GLY A 427 7.68 0.19 -2.30
CA GLY A 427 6.50 0.13 -3.14
C GLY A 427 5.42 -0.76 -2.54
N ILE A 428 5.15 -0.57 -1.25
CA ILE A 428 4.14 -1.32 -0.50
C ILE A 428 2.91 -0.44 -0.33
N THR A 429 1.75 -0.91 -0.77
CA THR A 429 0.49 -0.16 -0.68
C THR A 429 -0.50 -0.89 0.21
N PHE A 430 -0.99 -0.18 1.22
CA PHE A 430 -2.12 -0.55 2.06
C PHE A 430 -3.29 0.36 1.70
N ARG A 431 -4.35 -0.17 1.11
CA ARG A 431 -5.49 0.61 0.62
C ARG A 431 -6.82 0.04 1.11
N ASN A 432 -7.70 0.91 1.62
CA ASN A 432 -9.03 0.54 2.08
C ASN A 432 -8.97 -0.62 3.09
N ILE A 433 -8.24 -0.42 4.18
CA ILE A 433 -8.08 -1.42 5.23
C ILE A 433 -8.78 -0.94 6.48
N THR A 434 -9.67 -1.76 7.03
CA THR A 434 -10.27 -1.53 8.34
C THR A 434 -9.75 -2.58 9.30
N ALA A 435 -9.11 -2.17 10.39
CA ALA A 435 -8.71 -3.07 11.46
C ALA A 435 -9.44 -2.69 12.76
N GLU A 436 -10.12 -3.66 13.34
CA GLU A 436 -10.89 -3.52 14.56
C GLU A 436 -10.29 -4.40 15.67
N GLY A 437 -10.78 -4.18 16.89
CA GLY A 437 -10.52 -5.07 18.02
C GLY A 437 -9.60 -4.48 19.10
N THR A 438 -9.24 -5.32 20.06
CA THR A 438 -8.65 -4.90 21.34
C THR A 438 -7.13 -4.95 21.39
N GLY A 439 -6.47 -5.48 20.35
CA GLY A 439 -5.01 -5.51 20.27
C GLY A 439 -4.40 -4.14 19.95
N SER A 440 -3.06 -4.07 19.98
CA SER A 440 -2.34 -2.82 19.71
C SER A 440 -2.50 -2.36 18.25
N ASN A 441 -2.81 -3.30 17.35
CA ASN A 441 -2.86 -3.10 15.90
C ASN A 441 -1.58 -2.40 15.40
N GLU A 442 -0.44 -2.72 16.03
CA GLU A 442 0.84 -2.06 15.73
C GLU A 442 1.16 -2.11 14.23
N ILE A 443 1.68 -1.00 13.72
CA ILE A 443 2.21 -0.88 12.37
C ILE A 443 3.72 -0.64 12.51
N ARG A 444 4.49 -1.71 12.38
CA ARG A 444 5.94 -1.69 12.54
C ARG A 444 6.63 -1.53 11.19
N LEU A 445 7.40 -0.46 11.04
CA LEU A 445 8.21 -0.18 9.85
C LEU A 445 9.68 -0.06 10.27
N TRP A 446 10.51 -1.02 9.86
CA TRP A 446 11.86 -1.17 10.41
C TRP A 446 12.90 -1.44 9.32
N GLY A 447 13.51 -0.36 8.79
CA GLY A 447 14.65 -0.48 7.87
C GLY A 447 15.91 -0.96 8.60
N TRP A 448 16.87 -1.51 7.86
CA TRP A 448 18.10 -2.05 8.45
C TRP A 448 19.20 -0.99 8.58
N ASP A 449 19.49 -0.30 7.48
CA ASP A 449 20.47 0.80 7.38
C ASP A 449 20.10 1.74 6.21
N GLN A 450 20.95 2.72 5.90
CA GLN A 450 20.70 3.67 4.80
C GLN A 450 20.69 3.02 3.40
N GLY A 451 21.35 1.88 3.22
CA GLY A 451 21.40 1.11 1.97
C GLY A 451 20.32 0.04 1.85
N LYS A 452 19.66 -0.33 2.97
CA LYS A 452 18.51 -1.26 3.03
C LYS A 452 17.33 -0.63 3.78
N PRO A 453 16.69 0.40 3.20
CA PRO A 453 15.56 1.07 3.83
C PRO A 453 14.26 0.27 3.68
N VAL A 454 13.29 0.60 4.54
CA VAL A 454 11.87 0.47 4.20
C VAL A 454 11.46 1.80 3.58
N SER A 455 10.98 1.79 2.34
CA SER A 455 10.71 3.01 1.59
C SER A 455 9.45 2.92 0.75
N ASP A 456 8.95 4.06 0.28
CA ASP A 456 7.83 4.12 -0.67
C ASP A 456 6.63 3.28 -0.22
N VAL A 457 6.16 3.55 1.01
CA VAL A 457 4.99 2.89 1.60
C VAL A 457 3.79 3.84 1.57
N LEU A 458 2.65 3.39 1.06
CA LEU A 458 1.41 4.14 1.04
C LEU A 458 0.37 3.50 1.96
N PHE A 459 -0.14 4.27 2.90
CA PHE A 459 -1.37 3.98 3.64
C PHE A 459 -2.48 4.89 3.10
N GLU A 460 -3.42 4.33 2.34
CA GLU A 460 -4.53 5.05 1.72
C GLU A 460 -5.85 4.54 2.28
N ASN A 461 -6.59 5.41 2.98
CA ASN A 461 -7.90 5.07 3.55
C ASN A 461 -7.82 3.85 4.50
N VAL A 462 -6.82 3.85 5.39
CA VAL A 462 -6.62 2.82 6.41
C VAL A 462 -7.16 3.33 7.75
N SER A 463 -7.98 2.55 8.43
CA SER A 463 -8.51 2.87 9.76
C SER A 463 -8.24 1.76 10.77
N VAL A 464 -7.94 2.17 12.00
CA VAL A 464 -7.81 1.30 13.16
C VAL A 464 -8.85 1.72 14.21
N ASN A 465 -9.71 0.80 14.64
CA ASN A 465 -10.79 1.03 15.60
C ASN A 465 -11.67 2.26 15.22
N GLY A 466 -12.11 2.30 13.97
CA GLY A 466 -12.88 3.41 13.40
C GLY A 466 -12.14 4.75 13.22
N GLN A 467 -10.84 4.84 13.55
CA GLN A 467 -10.03 6.05 13.37
C GLN A 467 -9.09 5.89 12.18
N TYR A 468 -9.19 6.79 11.20
CA TYR A 468 -8.26 6.82 10.08
C TYR A 468 -6.85 7.20 10.52
N LEU A 469 -5.85 6.54 9.93
CA LEU A 469 -4.45 6.95 10.08
C LEU A 469 -4.25 8.34 9.46
N THR A 470 -3.50 9.20 10.15
CA THR A 470 -3.24 10.59 9.72
C THR A 470 -1.77 10.87 9.44
N ASP A 471 -0.88 10.37 10.30
CA ASP A 471 0.55 10.61 10.22
C ASP A 471 1.34 9.55 11.01
N LEU A 472 2.65 9.52 10.80
CA LEU A 472 3.56 8.56 11.44
C LEU A 472 3.95 8.92 12.88
N GLY A 473 3.58 10.09 13.39
CA GLY A 473 3.98 10.58 14.70
C GLY A 473 3.14 10.03 15.86
N ALA A 474 2.03 9.36 15.57
CA ALA A 474 1.12 8.79 16.55
C ALA A 474 1.02 7.27 16.44
N LYS A 475 0.61 6.63 17.55
CA LYS A 475 0.20 5.22 17.53
C LYS A 475 -0.92 5.02 16.50
N PRO A 476 -0.95 3.90 15.76
CA PRO A 476 -0.24 2.64 16.05
C PRO A 476 1.14 2.49 15.40
N PHE A 477 1.72 3.55 14.83
CA PHE A 477 3.02 3.45 14.14
C PHE A 477 4.20 3.24 15.11
N ASN A 478 5.10 2.32 14.74
CA ASN A 478 6.40 2.08 15.35
C ASN A 478 7.46 2.07 14.25
N VAL A 479 8.25 3.14 14.16
CA VAL A 479 9.07 3.45 12.97
C VAL A 479 10.49 3.81 13.39
N ASN A 480 11.50 3.26 12.72
CA ASN A 480 12.91 3.61 12.97
C ASN A 480 13.47 4.65 11.97
N GLY A 481 14.73 5.06 12.18
CA GLY A 481 15.39 6.10 11.37
C GLY A 481 15.79 5.70 9.94
N PHE A 482 15.50 4.48 9.50
CA PHE A 482 15.81 3.97 8.16
C PHE A 482 14.56 3.82 7.28
N VAL A 483 13.44 4.41 7.72
CA VAL A 483 12.19 4.46 6.95
C VAL A 483 12.07 5.78 6.20
N LYS A 484 11.68 5.73 4.92
CA LYS A 484 11.62 6.90 4.03
C LYS A 484 10.36 6.89 3.17
N ASN A 485 9.95 8.05 2.66
CA ASN A 485 8.89 8.18 1.67
C ASN A 485 7.58 7.42 2.03
N VAL A 486 7.13 7.55 3.27
CA VAL A 486 5.85 6.97 3.70
C VAL A 486 4.77 8.04 3.61
N ALA A 487 3.67 7.73 2.93
CA ALA A 487 2.51 8.60 2.87
C ALA A 487 1.32 7.96 3.59
N VAL A 488 0.62 8.77 4.37
CA VAL A 488 -0.65 8.43 5.00
C VAL A 488 -1.68 9.43 4.51
N ARG A 489 -2.77 8.96 3.89
CA ARG A 489 -3.80 9.84 3.33
C ARG A 489 -5.16 9.17 3.26
N ARG A 490 -6.22 9.96 3.23
CA ARG A 490 -7.55 9.52 2.81
C ARG A 490 -7.73 9.78 1.31
N SER A 491 -8.61 9.00 0.68
CA SER A 491 -8.95 9.19 -0.74
C SER A 491 -9.58 10.56 -1.02
N THR A 492 -10.19 11.17 -0.01
CA THR A 492 -10.84 12.49 -0.03
C THR A 492 -9.92 13.65 0.34
N ASP A 493 -8.73 13.39 0.86
CA ASP A 493 -7.85 14.49 1.28
C ASP A 493 -7.38 15.27 0.04
N PRO A 494 -7.35 16.61 0.09
CA PRO A 494 -6.71 17.39 -0.96
C PRO A 494 -5.26 16.95 -1.07
N VAL A 495 -4.89 16.46 -2.25
CA VAL A 495 -3.56 15.91 -2.50
C VAL A 495 -2.63 17.09 -2.74
N ASP A 496 -2.00 17.55 -1.65
CA ASP A 496 -0.97 18.59 -1.72
C ASP A 496 0.36 18.03 -2.26
N ALA A 497 0.51 16.70 -2.36
CA ALA A 497 1.68 16.03 -2.91
C ALA A 497 1.31 14.80 -3.77
N TYR A 498 1.75 14.80 -5.03
CA TYR A 498 1.68 13.71 -5.98
C TYR A 498 3.04 13.04 -6.03
N ILE A 499 3.13 11.80 -5.54
CA ILE A 499 4.39 11.07 -5.38
C ILE A 499 4.40 9.99 -6.45
N GLY A 500 5.15 10.21 -7.52
CA GLY A 500 5.09 9.38 -8.72
C GLY A 500 5.33 7.89 -8.46
N GLY A 501 6.14 7.54 -7.45
CA GLY A 501 6.33 6.16 -7.03
C GLY A 501 5.10 5.57 -6.34
N LEU A 502 4.60 6.24 -5.29
CA LEU A 502 3.42 5.80 -4.52
C LEU A 502 2.12 5.84 -5.31
N ASP A 503 2.02 6.77 -6.26
CA ASP A 503 0.87 6.94 -7.14
C ASP A 503 0.96 6.06 -8.40
N PHE A 504 1.95 5.15 -8.48
CA PHE A 504 2.08 4.28 -9.64
C PHE A 504 0.86 3.36 -9.78
N SER A 505 0.32 3.26 -11.00
CA SER A 505 -0.91 2.52 -11.25
C SER A 505 -0.91 1.88 -12.63
N SER A 506 -1.68 0.80 -12.77
CA SER A 506 -2.03 0.17 -14.05
C SER A 506 -3.10 0.95 -14.83
N VAL A 507 -3.62 2.04 -14.27
CA VAL A 507 -4.65 2.89 -14.87
C VAL A 507 -4.04 4.21 -15.33
N GLN A 508 -4.24 4.53 -16.60
CA GLN A 508 -3.76 5.78 -17.20
C GLN A 508 -4.46 6.99 -16.56
N GLY A 509 -3.70 8.02 -16.20
CA GLY A 509 -4.24 9.23 -15.56
C GLY A 509 -4.54 9.07 -14.07
N TYR A 510 -4.27 7.92 -13.46
CA TYR A 510 -4.48 7.73 -12.02
C TYR A 510 -3.64 8.72 -11.22
N LYS A 511 -4.30 9.45 -10.30
CA LYS A 511 -3.68 10.56 -9.54
C LYS A 511 -2.88 11.49 -10.45
N GLN A 512 -3.47 11.81 -11.63
CA GLN A 512 -2.94 12.75 -12.60
C GLN A 512 -1.66 12.28 -13.30
N TRP A 513 -1.13 11.11 -12.97
CA TRP A 513 0.03 10.53 -13.62
C TRP A 513 -0.37 9.80 -14.90
N SER A 514 0.37 10.07 -15.97
CA SER A 514 0.26 9.37 -17.23
C SER A 514 1.60 8.80 -17.69
N TYR A 515 1.56 7.63 -18.31
CA TYR A 515 2.70 6.87 -18.81
C TYR A 515 2.69 6.91 -20.33
N LEU A 516 3.63 7.66 -20.90
CA LEU A 516 3.65 8.03 -22.29
C LEU A 516 5.01 7.72 -22.92
N GLU A 517 5.04 7.66 -24.25
CA GLU A 517 6.27 7.75 -25.04
C GLU A 517 6.22 8.97 -25.98
N TRP A 518 7.37 9.53 -26.31
CA TRP A 518 7.49 10.59 -27.32
C TRP A 518 8.25 10.08 -28.54
N ASN A 519 7.61 10.12 -29.70
CA ASN A 519 8.15 9.56 -30.95
C ASN A 519 8.86 10.60 -31.84
N GLY A 520 9.19 11.77 -31.29
CA GLY A 520 9.74 12.90 -32.05
C GLY A 520 8.70 13.90 -32.56
N THR A 521 7.42 13.50 -32.66
CA THR A 521 6.34 14.35 -33.20
C THR A 521 5.17 14.55 -32.24
N GLY A 522 4.94 13.61 -31.33
CA GLY A 522 3.82 13.66 -30.38
C GLY A 522 4.00 12.69 -29.22
N TYR A 523 3.29 12.96 -28.12
CA TYR A 523 3.17 12.03 -27.01
C TYR A 523 2.10 10.98 -27.32
N GLN A 524 2.41 9.72 -27.04
CA GLN A 524 1.51 8.58 -27.21
C GLN A 524 1.38 7.83 -25.88
N SER A 525 0.18 7.39 -25.54
CA SER A 525 -0.03 6.60 -24.33
C SER A 525 0.60 5.22 -24.48
N MET A 526 1.37 4.80 -23.47
CA MET A 526 1.77 3.42 -23.32
C MET A 526 0.56 2.54 -22.98
N THR A 527 0.68 1.24 -23.24
CA THR A 527 -0.35 0.24 -22.89
C THR A 527 0.10 -0.56 -21.68
N TRP A 528 -0.80 -0.74 -20.71
CA TRP A 528 -0.52 -1.60 -19.56
C TRP A 528 -0.51 -3.07 -19.99
N SER A 529 0.59 -3.78 -19.74
CA SER A 529 0.69 -5.23 -19.85
C SER A 529 0.48 -5.85 -18.47
N ALA A 530 -0.66 -6.51 -18.25
CA ALA A 530 -0.92 -7.21 -16.99
C ALA A 530 0.02 -8.40 -16.78
N ALA A 531 0.37 -9.11 -17.86
CA ALA A 531 1.28 -10.25 -17.81
C ALA A 531 2.70 -9.85 -17.37
N ASP A 532 3.18 -8.70 -17.87
CA ASP A 532 4.50 -8.19 -17.53
C ASP A 532 4.49 -7.20 -16.35
N ASN A 533 3.29 -6.86 -15.85
CA ASN A 533 3.03 -5.81 -14.85
C ASN A 533 3.82 -4.51 -15.15
N LYS A 534 3.77 -4.07 -16.40
CA LYS A 534 4.49 -2.88 -16.89
C LYS A 534 3.71 -2.12 -17.95
N TRP A 535 3.93 -0.81 -17.99
CA TRP A 535 3.56 0.01 -19.13
C TRP A 535 4.53 -0.25 -20.28
N LYS A 536 4.01 -0.57 -21.47
CA LYS A 536 4.79 -0.85 -22.69
C LYS A 536 4.52 0.23 -23.73
N GLY A 537 5.58 0.80 -24.27
CA GLY A 537 5.50 1.63 -25.49
C GLY A 537 5.50 0.76 -26.75
N THR A 538 5.72 1.40 -27.90
CA THR A 538 5.72 0.73 -29.22
C THR A 538 7.01 -0.04 -29.52
N GLY A 539 8.09 0.26 -28.81
CA GLY A 539 9.38 -0.45 -28.90
C GLY A 539 9.43 -1.75 -28.09
N SER A 540 10.53 -2.49 -28.26
CA SER A 540 10.73 -3.78 -27.57
C SER A 540 11.02 -3.60 -26.08
N TYR A 541 11.75 -2.55 -25.72
CA TYR A 541 12.30 -2.34 -24.38
C TYR A 541 11.73 -1.12 -23.67
N ILE A 542 11.19 -0.15 -24.42
CA ILE A 542 10.60 1.04 -23.82
C ILE A 542 9.42 0.69 -22.89
N GLY A 543 9.50 1.15 -21.65
CA GLY A 543 8.45 0.89 -20.67
C GLY A 543 8.72 1.42 -19.28
N MET A 544 7.74 1.23 -18.40
CA MET A 544 7.82 1.62 -16.98
C MET A 544 7.24 0.52 -16.10
N TRP A 545 7.95 0.15 -15.04
CA TRP A 545 7.59 -0.93 -14.12
C TRP A 545 8.17 -0.69 -12.73
N GLY A 546 7.66 -1.40 -11.73
CA GLY A 546 7.83 -0.97 -10.34
C GLY A 546 7.37 0.49 -10.16
N PRO A 547 7.38 1.05 -8.95
CA PRO A 547 6.91 2.42 -8.78
C PRO A 547 7.75 3.46 -9.57
N ASN A 548 9.05 3.14 -9.77
CA ASN A 548 10.05 4.14 -10.17
C ASN A 548 10.93 3.73 -11.37
N PHE A 549 10.80 2.56 -11.99
CA PHE A 549 11.66 2.22 -13.13
C PHE A 549 11.10 2.74 -14.44
N ILE A 550 11.99 3.32 -15.25
CA ILE A 550 11.72 3.83 -16.58
C ILE A 550 12.85 3.43 -17.52
N HIS A 551 12.50 2.96 -18.71
CA HIS A 551 13.46 2.56 -19.73
C HIS A 551 13.13 3.22 -21.07
N PRO A 552 14.05 4.00 -21.66
CA PRO A 552 13.88 4.61 -22.99
C PRO A 552 14.24 3.63 -24.12
N GLU A 553 13.94 4.00 -25.37
CA GLU A 553 14.45 3.29 -26.56
C GLU A 553 14.64 4.30 -27.72
N ASN A 554 14.18 3.98 -28.93
CA ASN A 554 14.13 4.93 -30.05
C ASN A 554 13.17 6.10 -29.78
N ASN A 555 12.11 5.83 -28.99
CA ASN A 555 11.24 6.86 -28.44
C ASN A 555 11.73 7.27 -27.04
N ASP A 556 11.40 8.49 -26.62
CA ASP A 556 11.62 8.90 -25.23
C ASP A 556 10.56 8.25 -24.34
N ALA A 557 10.95 7.75 -23.18
CA ALA A 557 10.02 7.33 -22.15
C ALA A 557 9.63 8.55 -21.30
N VAL A 558 8.33 8.75 -21.09
CA VAL A 558 7.80 10.00 -20.50
C VAL A 558 6.80 9.71 -19.39
N LYS A 559 7.15 10.13 -18.17
CA LYS A 559 6.22 10.16 -17.04
C LYS A 559 5.62 11.56 -16.96
N ALA A 560 4.33 11.68 -17.20
CA ALA A 560 3.62 12.95 -17.29
C ALA A 560 2.69 13.14 -16.08
N TRP A 561 2.59 14.36 -15.57
CA TRP A 561 1.60 14.72 -14.55
C TRP A 561 0.76 15.89 -15.04
N GLN A 562 -0.56 15.81 -14.89
CA GLN A 562 -1.49 16.87 -15.27
C GLN A 562 -1.96 17.66 -14.06
N ALA A 563 -1.75 18.97 -14.04
CA ALA A 563 -2.15 19.84 -12.93
C ALA A 563 -3.68 19.83 -12.72
N PRO A 564 -4.19 19.34 -11.58
CA PRO A 564 -5.63 19.32 -11.31
C PRO A 564 -6.15 20.69 -10.85
N SER A 565 -5.27 21.54 -10.34
CA SER A 565 -5.57 22.90 -9.90
C SER A 565 -4.48 23.89 -10.37
N ALA A 566 -4.80 25.18 -10.43
CA ALA A 566 -3.77 26.19 -10.64
C ALA A 566 -3.02 26.45 -9.32
N GLY A 567 -1.72 26.72 -9.37
CA GLY A 567 -0.92 27.04 -8.18
C GLY A 567 0.58 27.04 -8.43
N THR A 568 1.37 27.31 -7.40
CA THR A 568 2.82 27.03 -7.43
C THR A 568 3.05 25.62 -6.95
N ILE A 569 3.77 24.86 -7.77
CA ILE A 569 4.23 23.53 -7.44
C ILE A 569 5.75 23.52 -7.27
N GLN A 570 6.23 22.53 -6.54
CA GLN A 570 7.61 22.11 -6.55
C GLN A 570 7.71 20.70 -7.12
N ILE A 571 8.55 20.56 -8.13
CA ILE A 571 8.90 19.29 -8.77
C ILE A 571 10.27 18.89 -8.22
N LYS A 572 10.30 17.89 -7.35
CA LYS A 572 11.52 17.39 -6.73
C LYS A 572 11.72 15.91 -7.03
N GLY A 573 12.95 15.48 -7.08
CA GLY A 573 13.23 14.07 -7.32
C GLY A 573 14.69 13.77 -7.57
N THR A 574 14.94 12.48 -7.82
CA THR A 574 16.24 11.96 -8.21
C THR A 574 16.07 11.04 -9.41
N ALA A 575 16.99 11.14 -10.35
CA ALA A 575 17.11 10.19 -11.45
C ALA A 575 18.49 9.51 -11.39
N ALA A 576 18.53 8.18 -11.33
CA ALA A 576 19.75 7.38 -11.17
C ALA A 576 19.73 6.13 -12.05
N LYS A 577 20.89 5.58 -12.40
CA LYS A 577 20.96 4.26 -13.06
C LYS A 577 20.62 3.16 -12.07
N TRP A 578 19.68 2.30 -12.46
CA TRP A 578 19.44 1.03 -11.77
C TRP A 578 20.50 0.01 -12.17
N ASP A 579 20.65 -0.19 -13.48
CA ASP A 579 21.58 -1.18 -14.02
C ASP A 579 22.91 -0.53 -14.38
N ALA A 580 23.82 -0.51 -13.39
CA ALA A 580 25.18 -0.01 -13.57
C ALA A 580 26.17 -1.06 -14.12
N GLY A 581 25.67 -2.22 -14.59
CA GLY A 581 26.49 -3.31 -15.11
C GLY A 581 27.03 -3.07 -16.52
N GLY A 582 26.54 -2.07 -17.24
CA GLY A 582 26.93 -1.75 -18.62
C GLY A 582 26.22 -0.51 -19.19
N GLY A 583 26.20 -0.39 -20.53
CA GLY A 583 25.52 0.68 -21.27
C GLY A 583 26.31 2.00 -21.38
N ASP A 584 25.70 3.00 -22.02
CA ASP A 584 26.28 4.34 -22.23
C ASP A 584 25.54 5.46 -21.49
N GLY A 585 24.59 5.10 -20.63
CA GLY A 585 23.87 6.07 -19.80
C GLY A 585 22.58 6.57 -20.46
N VAL A 586 21.82 7.33 -19.70
CA VAL A 586 20.62 8.01 -20.22
C VAL A 586 20.78 9.52 -20.12
N ARG A 587 19.79 10.23 -20.64
CA ARG A 587 19.66 11.67 -20.46
C ARG A 587 18.23 12.05 -20.14
N ILE A 588 18.07 13.05 -19.27
CA ILE A 588 16.79 13.45 -18.71
C ILE A 588 16.55 14.95 -18.88
N LYS A 589 15.28 15.32 -19.05
CA LYS A 589 14.80 16.71 -18.95
C LYS A 589 13.37 16.75 -18.41
N ILE A 590 12.96 17.92 -17.91
CA ILE A 590 11.64 18.20 -17.39
C ILE A 590 11.05 19.35 -18.19
N MET A 591 9.84 19.16 -18.69
CA MET A 591 9.10 20.11 -19.50
C MET A 591 7.79 20.48 -18.80
N LYS A 592 7.33 21.71 -19.00
CA LYS A 592 5.94 22.13 -18.78
C LYS A 592 5.32 22.44 -20.13
N ASN A 593 4.34 21.64 -20.55
CA ASN A 593 3.80 21.70 -21.90
C ASN A 593 4.95 21.65 -22.93
N ASN A 594 5.16 22.75 -23.68
CA ASN A 594 6.23 22.88 -24.67
C ASN A 594 7.46 23.66 -24.18
N THR A 595 7.47 24.09 -22.91
CA THR A 595 8.55 24.89 -22.32
C THR A 595 9.44 23.99 -21.47
N GLN A 596 10.75 24.04 -21.68
CA GLN A 596 11.69 23.29 -20.85
C GLN A 596 11.89 23.98 -19.50
N LEU A 597 11.76 23.23 -18.41
CA LEU A 597 12.00 23.70 -17.04
C LEU A 597 13.39 23.32 -16.54
N TRP A 598 13.86 22.11 -16.86
CA TRP A 598 15.15 21.63 -16.36
C TRP A 598 15.77 20.55 -17.27
N PRO A 599 17.10 20.55 -17.48
CA PRO A 599 18.02 21.65 -17.15
C PRO A 599 17.63 22.93 -17.94
N ALA A 600 18.24 24.08 -17.64
CA ALA A 600 17.86 25.35 -18.27
C ALA A 600 17.84 25.28 -19.82
N THR A 601 18.74 24.49 -20.41
CA THR A 601 18.75 24.15 -21.84
C THR A 601 19.31 22.74 -22.04
N GLY A 602 18.90 22.04 -23.11
CA GLY A 602 19.48 20.75 -23.50
C GLY A 602 19.03 19.59 -22.60
N TRP A 603 19.94 18.66 -22.33
CA TRP A 603 19.66 17.45 -21.54
C TRP A 603 20.64 17.32 -20.38
N GLN A 604 20.17 16.78 -19.26
CA GLN A 604 21.04 16.35 -18.17
C GLN A 604 21.44 14.90 -18.40
N ALA A 605 22.74 14.63 -18.54
CA ALA A 605 23.23 13.26 -18.67
C ALA A 605 23.26 12.55 -17.30
N ILE A 606 23.01 11.24 -17.32
CA ILE A 606 23.21 10.31 -16.20
C ILE A 606 24.14 9.21 -16.71
N ALA A 607 25.34 9.14 -16.14
CA ALA A 607 26.37 8.20 -16.59
C ALA A 607 25.95 6.75 -16.34
N ALA A 608 26.43 5.82 -17.16
CA ALA A 608 26.12 4.40 -17.06
C ALA A 608 26.36 3.81 -15.66
N THR A 609 27.35 4.32 -14.92
CA THR A 609 27.71 3.84 -13.58
C THR A 609 27.09 4.64 -12.43
N ASP A 610 26.26 5.65 -12.72
CA ASP A 610 25.77 6.59 -11.70
C ASP A 610 24.55 6.06 -10.95
N ARG A 611 24.80 5.31 -9.87
CA ARG A 611 23.77 4.80 -8.95
C ARG A 611 23.29 5.81 -7.91
N LEU A 612 23.99 6.93 -7.74
CA LEU A 612 23.59 7.98 -6.80
C LEU A 612 22.57 8.91 -7.47
N GLY A 613 22.76 9.17 -8.76
CA GLY A 613 21.87 9.94 -9.59
C GLY A 613 22.00 11.45 -9.44
N VAL A 614 21.19 12.15 -10.22
CA VAL A 614 21.11 13.61 -10.22
C VAL A 614 19.80 14.04 -9.57
N GLN A 615 19.90 14.93 -8.59
CA GLN A 615 18.75 15.55 -7.95
C GLN A 615 18.26 16.76 -8.75
N PHE A 616 16.94 16.92 -8.79
CA PHE A 616 16.29 18.11 -9.35
C PHE A 616 15.28 18.69 -8.35
N GLY A 617 15.09 20.00 -8.42
CA GLY A 617 14.21 20.76 -7.54
C GLY A 617 13.75 22.03 -8.20
N ILE A 618 12.70 21.93 -9.02
CA ILE A 618 12.11 23.06 -9.76
C ILE A 618 10.93 23.61 -8.97
N ILE A 619 10.80 24.94 -8.95
CA ILE A 619 9.58 25.61 -8.51
C ILE A 619 8.96 26.23 -9.76
N GLU A 620 7.69 25.95 -10.01
CA GLU A 620 7.01 26.40 -11.22
C GLU A 620 5.53 26.71 -10.92
N ASN A 621 4.98 27.71 -11.60
CA ASN A 621 3.56 28.01 -11.56
C ASN A 621 2.83 27.18 -12.61
N VAL A 622 1.70 26.57 -12.26
CA VAL A 622 0.87 25.78 -13.21
C VAL A 622 -0.55 26.32 -13.27
N ALA A 623 -1.15 26.27 -14.45
CA ALA A 623 -2.59 26.41 -14.65
C ALA A 623 -3.27 25.04 -14.61
N VAL A 624 -4.59 25.02 -14.39
CA VAL A 624 -5.38 23.78 -14.51
C VAL A 624 -5.18 23.17 -15.89
N GLY A 625 -4.81 21.89 -15.93
CA GLY A 625 -4.61 21.14 -17.17
C GLY A 625 -3.20 21.24 -17.76
N ASP A 626 -2.30 22.06 -17.21
CA ASP A 626 -0.88 22.06 -17.60
C ASP A 626 -0.27 20.68 -17.36
N PHE A 627 0.60 20.24 -18.26
CA PHE A 627 1.37 19.01 -18.09
C PHE A 627 2.80 19.28 -17.68
N ILE A 628 3.28 18.54 -16.68
CA ILE A 628 4.69 18.36 -16.38
C ILE A 628 5.15 17.04 -16.97
N TYR A 629 6.09 17.06 -17.93
CA TYR A 629 6.66 15.88 -18.55
C TYR A 629 8.08 15.66 -18.02
N ILE A 630 8.31 14.51 -17.40
CA ILE A 630 9.66 14.04 -17.07
C ILE A 630 10.07 13.04 -18.15
N VAL A 631 11.03 13.46 -18.97
CA VAL A 631 11.41 12.79 -20.22
C VAL A 631 12.76 12.12 -20.02
N VAL A 632 12.82 10.81 -20.22
CA VAL A 632 14.05 10.02 -20.23
C VAL A 632 14.30 9.53 -21.65
N ASN A 633 15.48 9.81 -22.17
CA ASN A 633 15.92 9.36 -23.49
C ASN A 633 17.23 8.58 -23.36
N LYS A 634 17.44 7.64 -24.28
CA LYS A 634 18.71 6.92 -24.40
C LYS A 634 19.82 7.87 -24.85
N ASN A 635 21.08 7.47 -24.66
CA ASN A 635 22.20 8.13 -25.31
C ASN A 635 22.37 7.57 -26.73
N GLY A 636 23.43 6.82 -26.99
CA GLY A 636 23.66 6.12 -28.24
C GLY A 636 22.95 4.77 -28.31
N THR A 637 22.94 4.01 -27.21
CA THR A 637 22.29 2.69 -27.13
C THR A 637 21.22 2.67 -26.05
N ASP A 638 20.29 1.72 -26.12
CA ASP A 638 19.27 1.41 -25.10
C ASP A 638 19.70 0.24 -24.19
N SER A 639 20.96 -0.19 -24.27
CA SER A 639 21.46 -1.30 -23.47
C SER A 639 21.70 -0.85 -22.03
N TYR A 640 21.15 -1.57 -21.04
CA TYR A 640 21.35 -1.29 -19.61
C TYR A 640 20.83 0.12 -19.19
N ASP A 641 19.74 0.59 -19.79
CA ASP A 641 19.22 1.95 -19.60
C ASP A 641 18.06 2.09 -18.62
N THR A 642 17.75 1.01 -17.88
CA THR A 642 16.81 1.08 -16.77
C THR A 642 17.26 2.15 -15.78
N THR A 643 16.40 3.15 -15.59
CA THR A 643 16.63 4.32 -14.75
C THR A 643 15.62 4.31 -13.63
N VAL A 644 16.08 4.58 -12.41
CA VAL A 644 15.20 4.86 -11.27
C VAL A 644 14.85 6.35 -11.33
N LEU A 645 13.56 6.65 -11.42
CA LEU A 645 13.02 8.00 -11.41
C LEU A 645 12.04 8.14 -10.24
N ASP A 646 12.53 8.73 -9.15
CA ASP A 646 11.70 9.13 -8.01
C ASP A 646 11.36 10.61 -8.17
N ALA A 647 10.09 10.92 -8.45
CA ALA A 647 9.62 12.28 -8.68
C ALA A 647 8.37 12.57 -7.86
N MET A 648 8.38 13.71 -7.19
CA MET A 648 7.29 14.23 -6.38
C MET A 648 6.92 15.64 -6.85
N ILE A 649 5.62 15.89 -6.96
CA ILE A 649 5.05 17.21 -7.26
C ILE A 649 4.24 17.66 -6.07
N THR A 650 4.65 18.74 -5.41
CA THR A 650 3.98 19.27 -4.21
C THR A 650 3.43 20.65 -4.49
N TYR A 651 2.14 20.87 -4.25
CA TYR A 651 1.57 22.22 -4.20
C TYR A 651 2.04 22.95 -2.96
N LYS A 652 2.22 24.27 -3.09
CA LYS A 652 2.49 25.15 -1.95
C LYS A 652 1.26 26.00 -1.60
N PRO A 653 0.36 25.51 -0.73
CA PRO A 653 -0.84 26.26 -0.35
C PRO A 653 -0.54 27.45 0.59
N VAL A 654 0.61 27.40 1.28
CA VAL A 654 1.04 28.41 2.27
C VAL A 654 2.42 28.95 1.90
N TYR A 655 2.56 30.28 1.87
CA TYR A 655 3.81 30.99 1.66
C TYR A 655 4.20 31.70 2.95
N ASN A 656 5.43 31.52 3.43
CA ASN A 656 5.93 32.19 4.61
C ASN A 656 7.32 32.78 4.33
N ALA A 657 7.44 34.09 4.52
CA ALA A 657 8.64 34.83 4.11
C ALA A 657 9.95 34.34 4.76
N SER A 658 9.91 33.77 5.97
CA SER A 658 11.10 33.23 6.63
C SER A 658 11.45 31.83 6.16
N THR A 659 10.48 30.91 6.17
CA THR A 659 10.75 29.51 5.77
C THR A 659 10.97 29.36 4.27
N ASP A 660 10.47 30.30 3.49
CA ASP A 660 10.61 30.33 2.03
C ASP A 660 11.85 31.11 1.58
N PHE A 661 12.70 31.54 2.52
CA PHE A 661 13.84 32.37 2.23
C PHE A 661 14.88 31.62 1.40
N LEU A 662 15.21 32.16 0.23
CA LEU A 662 16.12 31.54 -0.72
C LEU A 662 17.21 32.51 -1.17
N SER A 663 18.34 31.96 -1.63
CA SER A 663 19.52 32.70 -2.09
C SER A 663 19.41 33.24 -3.52
N TYR A 664 18.24 33.11 -4.16
CA TYR A 664 17.95 33.61 -5.50
C TYR A 664 16.56 34.28 -5.54
N GLN A 665 16.38 35.21 -6.48
CA GLN A 665 15.13 35.96 -6.66
C GLN A 665 14.01 35.07 -7.23
N GLY A 666 12.76 35.32 -6.84
CA GLY A 666 11.58 34.66 -7.37
C GLY A 666 11.29 33.27 -6.77
N GLY A 667 12.17 32.74 -5.92
CA GLY A 667 11.95 31.46 -5.24
C GLY A 667 10.68 31.49 -4.40
N TRP A 668 9.78 30.52 -4.62
CA TRP A 668 8.44 30.49 -4.01
C TRP A 668 7.64 31.80 -4.19
N ASN A 669 7.85 32.48 -5.31
CA ASN A 669 7.31 33.80 -5.65
C ASN A 669 7.76 34.96 -4.76
N TRP A 670 8.77 34.76 -3.91
CA TRP A 670 9.37 35.83 -3.12
C TRP A 670 10.50 36.53 -3.86
N ASN A 671 10.50 37.85 -3.83
CA ASN A 671 11.57 38.71 -4.30
C ASN A 671 12.02 39.65 -3.18
N TYR A 672 13.30 40.02 -3.20
CA TYR A 672 13.97 40.83 -2.20
C TYR A 672 14.42 42.12 -2.85
N LEU A 673 13.78 43.23 -2.49
CA LEU A 673 13.85 44.49 -3.22
C LEU A 673 14.23 45.65 -2.30
N GLN A 674 14.69 46.73 -2.91
CA GLN A 674 14.91 48.02 -2.29
C GLN A 674 14.38 49.16 -3.16
N GLY A 675 14.16 50.34 -2.57
CA GLY A 675 13.86 51.57 -3.31
C GLY A 675 12.79 52.41 -2.63
N ASN A 676 11.76 52.81 -3.37
CA ASN A 676 10.63 53.54 -2.82
C ASN A 676 9.35 53.25 -3.60
N ALA A 677 8.23 53.84 -3.17
CA ALA A 677 6.91 53.62 -3.80
C ALA A 677 6.83 53.97 -5.30
N ALA A 678 7.77 54.75 -5.85
CA ALA A 678 7.82 55.03 -7.28
C ALA A 678 8.56 53.94 -8.08
N SER A 679 9.55 53.26 -7.50
CA SER A 679 10.31 52.19 -8.15
C SER A 679 11.05 51.31 -7.14
N TYR A 680 10.86 50.00 -7.25
CA TYR A 680 11.61 48.98 -6.51
C TYR A 680 12.55 48.21 -7.44
N THR A 681 13.75 47.92 -6.97
CA THR A 681 14.82 47.20 -7.69
C THR A 681 15.33 46.03 -6.88
N SER A 682 15.82 44.98 -7.57
CA SER A 682 16.32 43.77 -6.92
C SER A 682 17.57 44.02 -6.09
N MET A 683 17.60 43.46 -4.88
CA MET A 683 18.80 43.36 -4.04
C MET A 683 19.73 42.26 -4.57
N SER A 684 21.01 42.30 -4.15
CA SER A 684 22.03 41.32 -4.49
C SER A 684 22.28 40.33 -3.35
N TRP A 685 22.39 39.04 -3.63
CA TRP A 685 22.67 38.02 -2.61
C TRP A 685 24.14 38.02 -2.19
N ASN A 686 24.39 37.99 -0.88
CA ASN A 686 25.69 37.76 -0.28
C ASN A 686 25.71 36.39 0.40
N ALA A 687 26.51 35.47 -0.15
CA ALA A 687 26.58 34.10 0.34
C ALA A 687 27.35 33.95 1.67
N THR A 688 28.23 34.89 2.03
CA THR A 688 29.10 34.80 3.21
C THR A 688 28.30 34.86 4.50
N ASP A 689 27.34 35.77 4.57
CA ASP A 689 26.49 35.99 5.75
C ASP A 689 25.01 35.69 5.49
N ARG A 690 24.69 35.14 4.31
CA ARG A 690 23.34 34.75 3.90
C ARG A 690 22.35 35.91 3.91
N THR A 691 22.77 37.05 3.33
CA THR A 691 21.99 38.30 3.30
C THR A 691 21.70 38.78 1.89
N TRP A 692 20.50 39.28 1.65
CA TRP A 692 20.23 40.16 0.52
C TRP A 692 20.65 41.57 0.88
N ARG A 693 21.44 42.20 0.00
CA ARG A 693 22.01 43.53 0.20
C ARG A 693 21.54 44.52 -0.86
N GLY A 694 21.09 45.68 -0.39
CA GLY A 694 20.79 46.83 -1.20
C GLY A 694 22.04 47.64 -1.56
N THR A 695 21.83 48.80 -2.17
CA THR A 695 22.89 49.76 -2.52
C THR A 695 23.39 50.53 -1.30
N ASN A 696 22.52 50.79 -0.32
CA ASN A 696 22.94 51.37 0.95
C ASN A 696 23.41 50.27 1.91
N THR A 697 24.41 50.60 2.72
CA THR A 697 25.11 49.67 3.62
C THR A 697 24.17 48.83 4.48
N TRP A 698 23.06 49.41 4.95
CA TRP A 698 22.15 48.76 5.90
C TRP A 698 20.79 48.38 5.31
N ASN A 699 20.57 48.49 4.00
CA ASN A 699 19.42 47.86 3.35
C ASN A 699 19.68 46.35 3.27
N LEU A 700 19.24 45.61 4.29
CA LEU A 700 19.57 44.19 4.45
C LEU A 700 18.31 43.35 4.70
N ILE A 701 18.28 42.15 4.12
CA ILE A 701 17.29 41.12 4.46
C ILE A 701 18.05 39.84 4.77
N HIS A 702 17.90 39.32 5.98
CA HIS A 702 18.57 38.11 6.43
C HIS A 702 17.63 36.89 6.40
N ASP A 703 18.26 35.73 6.45
CA ASP A 703 17.60 34.46 6.75
C ASP A 703 16.85 34.54 8.10
N GLY A 704 15.76 33.79 8.23
CA GLY A 704 14.93 33.77 9.44
C GLY A 704 13.94 34.93 9.59
N GLY A 705 13.88 35.90 8.66
CA GLY A 705 12.85 36.95 8.65
C GLY A 705 13.30 38.31 9.15
N LEU A 706 14.60 38.51 9.36
CA LEU A 706 15.12 39.82 9.74
C LEU A 706 15.23 40.74 8.51
N MET A 707 14.93 42.01 8.72
CA MET A 707 15.03 43.08 7.76
C MET A 707 15.64 44.29 8.47
N HIS A 708 16.47 45.04 7.75
CA HIS A 708 17.03 46.29 8.23
C HIS A 708 16.82 47.37 7.17
N PRO A 709 16.23 48.53 7.52
CA PRO A 709 16.03 49.64 6.59
C PRO A 709 17.26 50.56 6.50
N ASP A 710 17.32 51.38 5.45
CA ASP A 710 18.29 52.48 5.35
C ASP A 710 17.67 53.69 4.63
N ALA A 711 18.39 54.37 3.74
CA ALA A 711 17.86 55.48 2.95
C ALA A 711 16.73 55.03 2.02
N ASP A 712 16.84 53.84 1.45
CA ASP A 712 15.76 53.19 0.69
C ASP A 712 14.89 52.32 1.59
N ASP A 713 13.63 52.09 1.17
CA ASP A 713 12.78 51.05 1.74
C ASP A 713 13.47 49.69 1.56
N THR A 714 13.40 48.82 2.57
CA THR A 714 13.76 47.40 2.47
C THR A 714 12.48 46.59 2.31
N VAL A 715 12.38 45.78 1.25
CA VAL A 715 11.10 45.21 0.83
C VAL A 715 11.20 43.72 0.54
N ARG A 716 10.27 42.94 1.10
CA ARG A 716 9.94 41.60 0.62
C ARG A 716 8.71 41.71 -0.27
N ALA A 717 8.78 41.16 -1.48
CA ALA A 717 7.69 41.20 -2.43
C ALA A 717 7.24 39.77 -2.76
N TRP A 718 5.95 39.47 -2.60
CA TRP A 718 5.38 38.19 -3.01
C TRP A 718 4.50 38.40 -4.23
N THR A 719 4.74 37.64 -5.29
CA THR A 719 3.91 37.66 -6.50
C THR A 719 2.85 36.58 -6.42
N ALA A 720 1.58 36.94 -6.57
CA ALA A 720 0.47 36.00 -6.54
C ALA A 720 0.57 35.03 -7.72
N PRO A 721 0.78 33.72 -7.49
CA PRO A 721 0.88 32.76 -8.59
C PRO A 721 -0.45 32.50 -9.28
N VAL A 722 -1.57 32.70 -8.58
CA VAL A 722 -2.92 32.47 -9.08
C VAL A 722 -3.89 33.55 -8.61
N SER A 723 -5.02 33.68 -9.30
CA SER A 723 -6.12 34.52 -8.84
C SER A 723 -6.89 33.83 -7.72
N GLY A 724 -7.28 34.56 -6.68
CA GLY A 724 -8.02 34.00 -5.56
C GLY A 724 -8.16 34.97 -4.40
N THR A 725 -8.69 34.48 -3.29
CA THR A 725 -8.69 35.19 -2.00
C THR A 725 -7.57 34.62 -1.14
N ILE A 726 -6.81 35.50 -0.52
CA ILE A 726 -5.71 35.14 0.38
C ILE A 726 -5.93 35.75 1.76
N SER A 727 -5.49 35.02 2.78
CA SER A 727 -5.27 35.54 4.13
C SER A 727 -3.79 35.89 4.27
N VAL A 728 -3.50 37.12 4.70
CA VAL A 728 -2.15 37.63 4.94
C VAL A 728 -2.03 37.97 6.42
N THR A 729 -1.13 37.29 7.13
CA THR A 729 -0.91 37.50 8.56
C THR A 729 0.57 37.70 8.85
N GLY A 730 0.90 38.36 9.95
CA GLY A 730 2.28 38.46 10.43
C GLY A 730 2.47 39.50 11.51
N THR A 731 3.59 39.41 12.22
CA THR A 731 3.97 40.36 13.27
C THR A 731 5.33 40.96 12.94
N ALA A 732 5.40 42.29 12.86
CA ALA A 732 6.65 43.02 12.76
C ALA A 732 7.06 43.47 14.17
N ARG A 733 8.29 43.20 14.61
CA ARG A 733 8.80 43.55 15.94
C ARG A 733 10.29 43.91 15.89
N LYS A 734 10.77 44.74 16.84
CA LYS A 734 12.19 45.01 16.95
C LYS A 734 12.97 43.77 17.38
N GLN A 735 14.07 43.51 16.70
CA GLN A 735 15.04 42.49 17.09
C GLN A 735 16.13 43.11 17.97
N ASP A 736 16.57 44.31 17.63
CA ASP A 736 17.50 45.08 18.46
C ASP A 736 16.74 46.16 19.22
N THR A 737 16.67 46.01 20.55
CA THR A 737 15.91 46.89 21.43
C THR A 737 16.77 47.82 22.28
N ASN A 738 18.09 47.83 22.05
CA ASN A 738 19.04 48.53 22.91
C ASN A 738 19.25 50.01 22.54
N GLY A 739 18.67 50.49 21.43
CA GLY A 739 18.81 51.87 20.98
C GLY A 739 18.00 52.17 19.71
N GLY A 740 18.20 53.36 19.14
CA GLY A 740 17.52 53.82 17.93
C GLY A 740 16.22 54.57 18.17
N ASP A 741 15.52 54.90 17.09
CA ASP A 741 14.25 55.64 17.09
C ASP A 741 13.08 54.84 16.52
N GLY A 742 13.29 53.55 16.26
CA GLY A 742 12.24 52.66 15.79
C GLY A 742 12.13 52.62 14.27
N VAL A 743 11.23 51.76 13.79
CA VAL A 743 10.96 51.60 12.37
C VAL A 743 9.52 51.90 12.05
N ARG A 744 9.22 51.96 10.76
CA ARG A 744 7.87 52.05 10.24
C ARG A 744 7.66 51.09 9.08
N PHE A 745 6.47 50.54 8.96
CA PHE A 745 6.17 49.52 7.97
C PHE A 745 4.74 49.62 7.43
N LYS A 746 4.53 49.03 6.25
CA LYS A 746 3.23 48.96 5.58
C LYS A 746 3.19 47.83 4.56
N ILE A 747 2.00 47.48 4.11
CA ILE A 747 1.73 46.46 3.10
C ILE A 747 1.02 47.11 1.92
N LEU A 748 1.56 46.91 0.72
CA LEU A 748 0.98 47.36 -0.53
C LEU A 748 0.57 46.15 -1.37
N LYS A 749 -0.48 46.31 -2.19
CA LYS A 749 -0.80 45.46 -3.31
C LYS A 749 -0.62 46.28 -4.59
N ASN A 750 0.35 45.89 -5.42
CA ASN A 750 0.82 46.69 -6.54
C ASN A 750 1.17 48.09 -6.04
N THR A 751 0.43 49.13 -6.45
CA THR A 751 0.59 50.51 -5.98
C THR A 751 -0.39 50.92 -4.88
N ALA A 752 -1.39 50.10 -4.57
CA ALA A 752 -2.43 50.42 -3.59
C ALA A 752 -2.03 49.96 -2.19
N GLN A 753 -2.18 50.81 -1.18
CA GLN A 753 -1.91 50.44 0.20
C GLN A 753 -3.03 49.59 0.78
N LEU A 754 -2.68 48.46 1.39
CA LEU A 754 -3.61 47.58 2.10
C LEU A 754 -3.61 47.80 3.60
N TRP A 755 -2.43 48.05 4.19
CA TRP A 755 -2.31 48.18 5.63
C TRP A 755 -1.09 49.02 6.05
N PRO A 756 -1.19 49.87 7.08
CA PRO A 756 -2.44 50.28 7.75
C PRO A 756 -3.37 51.01 6.76
N ALA A 757 -4.60 51.34 7.17
CA ALA A 757 -5.60 51.96 6.28
C ALA A 757 -5.09 53.22 5.55
N SER A 758 -4.15 53.95 6.15
CA SER A 758 -3.39 55.02 5.52
C SER A 758 -2.07 55.25 6.26
N GLY A 759 -1.07 55.82 5.59
CA GLY A 759 0.20 56.20 6.21
C GLY A 759 1.08 55.01 6.57
N TRP A 760 1.84 55.11 7.65
CA TRP A 760 2.76 54.07 8.12
C TRP A 760 2.38 53.59 9.51
N GLN A 761 2.56 52.30 9.78
CA GLN A 761 2.55 51.80 11.16
C GLN A 761 3.95 51.94 11.73
N THR A 762 4.09 52.48 12.94
CA THR A 762 5.39 52.58 13.63
C THR A 762 5.56 51.49 14.69
N ILE A 763 6.81 51.14 14.94
CA ILE A 763 7.27 50.28 16.04
C ILE A 763 8.35 51.05 16.80
N ALA A 764 8.16 51.22 18.10
CA ALA A 764 9.14 51.89 18.95
C ALA A 764 10.44 51.08 19.04
N PHE A 765 11.57 51.75 19.29
CA PHE A 765 12.88 51.10 19.25
C PHE A 765 13.02 49.94 20.25
N ASN A 766 12.30 49.97 21.37
CA ASN A 766 12.34 48.98 22.44
C ASN A 766 11.18 47.97 22.39
N ASP A 767 10.41 47.92 21.31
CA ASP A 767 9.23 47.06 21.20
C ASP A 767 9.55 45.69 20.59
N ALA A 768 9.96 44.76 21.47
CA ALA A 768 10.18 43.35 21.13
C ALA A 768 8.87 42.55 20.96
N THR A 769 7.70 43.10 21.31
CA THR A 769 6.42 42.42 21.09
C THR A 769 5.95 42.65 19.67
N GLY A 770 6.01 43.91 19.24
CA GLY A 770 5.69 44.37 17.89
C GLY A 770 4.20 44.52 17.62
N VAL A 771 3.89 44.69 16.33
CA VAL A 771 2.53 44.94 15.84
C VAL A 771 2.15 43.89 14.81
N SER A 772 1.01 43.25 15.04
CA SER A 772 0.44 42.24 14.16
C SER A 772 -0.50 42.83 13.13
N HIS A 773 -0.53 42.22 11.94
CA HIS A 773 -1.51 42.47 10.89
C HIS A 773 -2.20 41.17 10.49
N ALA A 774 -3.45 41.28 10.06
CA ALA A 774 -4.25 40.20 9.51
C ALA A 774 -5.20 40.80 8.47
N LEU A 775 -5.08 40.36 7.22
CA LEU A 775 -5.81 40.91 6.08
C LEU A 775 -6.41 39.77 5.27
N THR A 776 -7.61 40.00 4.73
CA THR A 776 -8.16 39.19 3.65
C THR A 776 -8.12 40.01 2.36
N VAL A 777 -7.46 39.48 1.33
CA VAL A 777 -7.16 40.21 0.10
C VAL A 777 -7.56 39.38 -1.10
N SER A 778 -8.32 39.95 -2.03
CA SER A 778 -8.51 39.33 -3.36
C SER A 778 -7.34 39.70 -4.26
N VAL A 779 -6.71 38.71 -4.89
CA VAL A 779 -5.58 38.86 -5.82
C VAL A 779 -5.93 38.27 -7.18
N THR A 780 -5.35 38.84 -8.23
CA THR A 780 -5.23 38.23 -9.56
C THR A 780 -3.82 37.69 -9.74
N ALA A 781 -3.68 36.61 -10.52
CA ALA A 781 -2.36 36.07 -10.87
C ALA A 781 -1.44 37.19 -11.41
N GLY A 782 -0.24 37.31 -10.87
CA GLY A 782 0.71 38.37 -11.17
C GLY A 782 0.62 39.62 -10.28
N ASP A 783 -0.41 39.76 -9.43
CA ASP A 783 -0.44 40.84 -8.43
C ASP A 783 0.73 40.69 -7.45
N VAL A 784 1.32 41.80 -7.02
CA VAL A 784 2.46 41.79 -6.09
C VAL A 784 2.06 42.39 -4.74
N LEU A 785 2.27 41.64 -3.67
CA LEU A 785 2.21 42.15 -2.30
C LEU A 785 3.60 42.60 -1.86
N TYR A 786 3.75 43.89 -1.52
CA TYR A 786 4.98 44.46 -1.00
C TYR A 786 4.88 44.65 0.51
N PHE A 787 5.77 44.00 1.25
CA PHE A 787 5.98 44.16 2.69
C PHE A 787 7.14 45.14 2.88
N VAL A 788 6.80 46.40 3.13
CA VAL A 788 7.73 47.53 3.07
C VAL A 788 8.15 47.93 4.47
N LEU A 789 9.46 47.90 4.75
CA LEU A 789 10.07 48.38 5.98
C LEU A 789 10.92 49.61 5.69
N ASN A 790 10.77 50.67 6.48
CA ASN A 790 11.56 51.88 6.38
C ASN A 790 11.97 52.36 7.78
N LYS A 791 13.04 53.13 7.83
CA LYS A 791 13.53 53.81 9.02
C LYS A 791 12.63 54.99 9.39
N ASN A 792 12.72 55.44 10.64
CA ASN A 792 12.16 56.72 11.07
C ASN A 792 13.11 57.86 10.68
N ALA A 793 13.76 58.51 11.65
CA ALA A 793 14.77 59.54 11.40
C ALA A 793 16.17 58.93 11.21
N SER A 794 16.54 57.90 11.98
CA SER A 794 17.82 57.20 11.87
C SER A 794 17.61 55.73 11.48
N ASN A 795 18.64 55.07 10.94
CA ASN A 795 18.66 53.62 10.71
C ASN A 795 19.41 52.86 11.83
N SER A 796 19.73 53.53 12.95
CA SER A 796 20.55 52.90 13.99
C SER A 796 19.69 51.95 14.82
N PHE A 797 20.16 50.72 15.04
CA PHE A 797 19.45 49.69 15.83
C PHE A 797 18.06 49.34 15.26
N ASP A 798 17.93 49.28 13.92
CA ASP A 798 16.64 49.09 13.24
C ASP A 798 16.40 47.69 12.68
N THR A 799 17.25 46.72 13.05
CA THR A 799 16.99 45.30 12.77
C THR A 799 15.60 44.92 13.30
N THR A 800 14.75 44.49 12.39
CA THR A 800 13.34 44.19 12.64
C THR A 800 13.03 42.78 12.16
N TYR A 801 12.41 41.98 13.01
CA TYR A 801 11.87 40.69 12.60
C TYR A 801 10.48 40.90 11.98
N TRP A 802 10.29 40.44 10.74
CA TRP A 802 8.98 40.44 10.10
C TRP A 802 8.83 39.28 9.11
N SER A 803 7.98 38.32 9.45
CA SER A 803 7.72 37.11 8.65
C SER A 803 6.24 36.98 8.29
N PRO A 804 5.78 37.62 7.20
CA PRO A 804 4.41 37.46 6.75
C PRO A 804 4.14 36.03 6.23
N THR A 805 2.95 35.53 6.55
CA THR A 805 2.38 34.28 6.05
C THR A 805 1.19 34.58 5.15
N ILE A 806 1.12 33.93 4.00
CA ILE A 806 0.07 34.08 2.98
C ILE A 806 -0.52 32.70 2.72
N THR A 807 -1.84 32.57 2.88
CA THR A 807 -2.57 31.32 2.65
C THR A 807 -3.73 31.59 1.70
N TYR A 808 -3.86 30.79 0.64
CA TYR A 808 -5.06 30.84 -0.20
C TYR A 808 -6.26 30.26 0.56
N SER A 809 -7.39 30.97 0.46
CA SER A 809 -8.66 30.61 1.11
C SER A 809 -9.53 29.76 0.21
#